data_AF-A0A267H053-F1
#
_entry.id   AF-A0A267H053-F1
#
_cell.length_a   1.000
_cell.length_b   1.000
_cell.length_c   1.000
_cell.angle_alpha   90.00
_cell.angle_beta   90.00
_cell.angle_gamma   90.00
#
_symmetry.space_group_name_H-M   'P 1'
#
loop_
_entity.id
_entity.type
_entity.pdbx_description
1 polymer ?
#
loop_
_entity_poly.entity_id
_entity_poly.type
_entity_poly.pdbx_seq_one_letter_code
_entity_poly.pdbx_strand_id
1 'polypeptide(L)'
;FKWTNSPKCSVCHQDCQSSSNAASLPPNEEERRYGAIRVESHYCQRCQRVERFPRYNHPEKLLQTRHGRCGEWANCFYLLCRALNFDTRFTYDVTDHVWVEVFSELEQRWLHVDPCENLIDAPLVYESGWKKSLSFVFAMSHEELVDVSWRYSAEHKQLLTRRRVNEIWLDQVVDCLERTLQNDYLHLGTERKRLLRLRRVHEIVEFLTPRRLGANSAELQGRQSGSLVWRLNRGETSTTAGSNDTSRHDFKFTPNSYEAAVGKMCLTYDPVKDVYQRAAGNNVDTISGWHACLNRCSRLARKLESDWQMVYLCRPEGCPSGTDGEASWLIDLAGSGFVVGKICVNAEAKIFDGSASVRWSVELDGSQVAESKAECFRFETQGGGAKSVRVTALLAGGQGDLAWQKCQLFRRSLDGSGGSPFSFIVELQPDSLTDESASSAVPAAKARDARSSNTPAPASSSSASGSASDNAASSLSTIDQSGKAANVDGAGDSGRGGYVITPTERELASGQLALTYDIFSDKYTRSSDDHSATIGWRSCTFSTSNLRRVLEDNPGCPGRKVAFLCRERGGSDEIGSIEWRVDLSALGGAYRLANLRLMLSLAANHCGVVVETCLSSDTGTSVTVQESFYSGEVANGARWLSVRAQIRQLPNETGSDSTWGQLFRVADSSCPLLPLSLSLDIVKV
;
A
#
# COMPACT_ATOMS: atom_id res chain seq x y z
N PHE A 1 4.39 15.78 -18.78
CA PHE A 1 5.82 15.39 -18.81
C PHE A 1 5.98 14.32 -19.89
N LYS A 2 7.18 14.12 -20.46
CA LYS A 2 7.40 13.17 -21.58
C LYS A 2 8.54 12.20 -21.29
N TRP A 3 8.38 10.93 -21.64
CA TRP A 3 9.45 9.94 -21.55
C TRP A 3 10.49 10.18 -22.66
N THR A 4 11.78 10.05 -22.35
CA THR A 4 12.87 10.22 -23.34
C THR A 4 13.84 9.06 -23.29
N ASN A 5 13.79 8.20 -24.30
CA ASN A 5 14.82 7.19 -24.54
C ASN A 5 16.07 7.83 -25.14
N SER A 6 15.88 8.58 -26.22
CA SER A 6 16.89 9.41 -26.87
C SER A 6 16.28 10.78 -27.21
N PRO A 7 17.03 11.88 -27.10
CA PRO A 7 16.56 13.21 -27.45
C PRO A 7 16.37 13.34 -28.97
N LYS A 8 15.53 14.29 -29.38
CA LYS A 8 15.39 14.68 -30.79
C LYS A 8 16.49 15.66 -31.18
N CYS A 9 16.93 15.60 -32.43
CA CYS A 9 17.86 16.58 -32.97
C CYS A 9 17.24 17.98 -32.96
N SER A 10 17.99 18.96 -32.45
CA SER A 10 17.61 20.37 -32.36
C SER A 10 17.34 21.00 -33.74
N VAL A 11 17.91 20.44 -34.81
CA VAL A 11 17.81 20.99 -36.18
C VAL A 11 16.82 20.26 -37.08
N CYS A 12 16.85 18.91 -37.12
CA CYS A 12 15.99 18.15 -38.02
C CYS A 12 14.81 17.46 -37.33
N HIS A 13 14.73 17.54 -35.99
CA HIS A 13 13.68 16.98 -35.15
C HIS A 13 13.45 15.46 -35.27
N GLN A 14 14.38 14.76 -35.91
CA GLN A 14 14.43 13.30 -35.93
C GLN A 14 15.05 12.76 -34.65
N ASP A 15 14.71 11.52 -34.31
CA ASP A 15 15.27 10.85 -33.14
C ASP A 15 16.78 10.62 -33.32
N CYS A 16 17.56 11.01 -32.32
CA CYS A 16 18.97 10.69 -32.27
C CYS A 16 19.16 9.24 -31.81
N GLN A 17 20.24 8.62 -32.25
CA GLN A 17 20.62 7.30 -31.75
C GLN A 17 21.62 7.44 -30.61
N SER A 18 21.48 6.59 -29.60
CA SER A 18 22.55 6.42 -28.60
C SER A 18 23.78 5.93 -29.36
N SER A 19 24.89 6.67 -29.33
CA SER A 19 26.14 6.19 -29.93
C SER A 19 26.58 4.92 -29.18
N SER A 20 27.00 3.89 -29.90
CA SER A 20 27.56 2.65 -29.33
C SER A 20 28.76 2.92 -28.40
N ASN A 21 29.39 4.07 -28.56
CA ASN A 21 30.30 4.69 -27.58
C ASN A 21 29.56 5.82 -26.86
N ALA A 22 28.68 5.50 -25.91
CA ALA A 22 27.95 6.49 -25.11
C ALA A 22 28.94 7.20 -24.15
N ALA A 23 29.82 8.04 -24.69
CA ALA A 23 30.68 8.88 -23.90
C ALA A 23 29.78 9.87 -23.16
N SER A 24 29.78 9.78 -21.83
CA SER A 24 29.23 10.85 -21.00
C SER A 24 30.02 12.11 -21.30
N LEU A 25 29.32 13.19 -21.67
CA LEU A 25 29.93 14.49 -21.83
C LEU A 25 30.09 15.14 -20.44
N PRO A 26 31.13 15.95 -20.23
CA PRO A 26 31.19 16.77 -19.03
C PRO A 26 30.04 17.79 -19.07
N PRO A 27 29.30 17.99 -17.97
CA PRO A 27 28.27 19.02 -17.90
C PRO A 27 28.89 20.41 -18.10
N ASN A 28 28.24 21.30 -18.85
CA ASN A 28 28.61 22.70 -18.99
C ASN A 28 28.19 23.51 -17.74
N GLU A 29 28.46 24.82 -17.71
CA GLU A 29 28.16 25.65 -16.53
C GLU A 29 26.66 25.71 -16.18
N GLU A 30 25.79 25.88 -17.17
CA GLU A 30 24.34 25.90 -16.97
C GLU A 30 23.85 24.52 -16.50
N GLU A 31 24.33 23.45 -17.14
CA GLU A 31 23.97 22.08 -16.81
C GLU A 31 24.35 21.74 -15.36
N ARG A 32 25.55 22.14 -14.91
CA ARG A 32 25.97 22.01 -13.50
C ARG A 32 25.10 22.84 -12.57
N ARG A 33 24.77 24.09 -12.93
CA ARG A 33 23.90 24.97 -12.13
C ARG A 33 22.56 24.31 -11.83
N TYR A 34 21.99 23.58 -12.79
CA TYR A 34 20.73 22.84 -12.61
C TYR A 34 20.93 21.37 -12.19
N GLY A 35 22.07 21.05 -11.57
CA GLY A 35 22.31 19.77 -10.91
C GLY A 35 22.52 18.58 -11.85
N ALA A 36 22.86 18.81 -13.12
CA ALA A 36 23.23 17.71 -14.01
C ALA A 36 24.64 17.22 -13.70
N ILE A 37 24.75 16.00 -13.19
CA ILE A 37 26.03 15.32 -12.92
C ILE A 37 26.51 14.56 -14.16
N ARG A 38 25.55 14.04 -14.95
CA ARG A 38 25.80 13.23 -16.15
C ARG A 38 25.10 13.86 -17.35
N VAL A 39 25.80 13.91 -18.48
CA VAL A 39 25.24 14.33 -19.77
C VAL A 39 25.44 13.23 -20.79
N GLU A 40 24.36 12.70 -21.31
CA GLU A 40 24.40 11.66 -22.34
C GLU A 40 24.62 12.30 -23.72
N SER A 41 25.47 11.68 -24.54
CA SER A 41 25.72 12.06 -25.92
C SER A 41 24.86 11.22 -26.86
N HIS A 42 24.08 11.86 -27.74
CA HIS A 42 23.23 11.18 -28.73
C HIS A 42 23.52 11.69 -30.13
N TYR A 43 23.79 10.79 -31.08
CA TYR A 43 24.22 11.16 -32.43
C TYR A 43 23.05 11.22 -33.41
N CYS A 44 22.93 12.32 -34.14
CA CYS A 44 21.99 12.45 -35.25
C CYS A 44 22.65 12.04 -36.56
N GLN A 45 22.23 10.91 -37.15
CA GLN A 45 22.78 10.44 -38.43
C GLN A 45 22.50 11.38 -39.60
N ARG A 46 21.36 12.08 -39.61
CA ARG A 46 20.99 12.99 -40.70
C ARG A 46 21.81 14.29 -40.68
N CYS A 47 22.00 14.86 -39.49
CA CYS A 47 22.69 16.13 -39.31
C CYS A 47 24.18 15.99 -39.02
N GLN A 48 24.66 14.76 -38.80
CA GLN A 48 26.03 14.44 -38.37
C GLN A 48 26.47 15.29 -37.16
N ARG A 49 25.57 15.43 -36.18
CA ARG A 49 25.76 16.27 -34.98
C ARG A 49 25.44 15.49 -33.71
N VAL A 50 26.09 15.89 -32.62
CA VAL A 50 25.86 15.34 -31.28
C VAL A 50 24.86 16.23 -30.54
N GLU A 51 23.80 15.61 -30.05
CA GLU A 51 22.87 16.20 -29.09
C GLU A 51 23.23 15.83 -27.67
N ARG A 52 23.10 16.81 -26.78
CA ARG A 52 23.34 16.67 -25.36
C ARG A 52 22.02 16.34 -24.67
N PHE A 53 22.05 15.34 -23.79
CA PHE A 53 20.92 15.03 -22.91
C PHE A 53 21.38 15.07 -21.44
N PRO A 54 21.35 16.26 -20.82
CA PRO A 54 21.72 16.43 -19.42
C PRO A 54 20.66 15.78 -18.50
N ARG A 55 21.13 15.00 -17.53
CA ARG A 55 20.30 14.37 -16.50
C ARG A 55 20.14 15.34 -15.33
N TYR A 56 19.22 16.29 -15.47
CA TYR A 56 18.98 17.36 -14.50
C TYR A 56 18.36 16.83 -13.20
N ASN A 57 18.88 17.27 -12.05
CA ASN A 57 18.31 16.98 -10.74
C ASN A 57 17.55 18.17 -10.12
N HIS A 58 17.65 19.37 -10.71
CA HIS A 58 16.94 20.54 -10.21
C HIS A 58 15.49 20.57 -10.74
N PRO A 59 14.46 20.46 -9.88
CA PRO A 59 13.09 20.25 -10.33
C PRO A 59 12.50 21.47 -11.07
N GLU A 60 12.96 22.69 -10.78
CA GLU A 60 12.58 23.88 -11.56
C GLU A 60 12.98 23.76 -13.04
N LYS A 61 14.17 23.20 -13.33
CA LYS A 61 14.60 22.96 -14.72
C LYS A 61 13.73 21.88 -15.37
N LEU A 62 13.30 20.88 -14.60
CA LEU A 62 12.39 19.83 -15.08
C LEU A 62 11.00 20.36 -15.44
N LEU A 63 10.52 21.41 -14.78
CA LEU A 63 9.29 22.11 -15.18
C LEU A 63 9.41 22.82 -16.53
N GLN A 64 10.64 23.23 -16.91
CA GLN A 64 10.95 23.85 -18.20
C GLN A 64 11.15 22.77 -19.29
N THR A 65 12.00 21.78 -19.04
CA THR A 65 12.32 20.73 -20.02
C THR A 65 11.13 19.80 -20.25
N ARG A 66 10.38 19.46 -19.18
CA ARG A 66 9.19 18.61 -19.21
C ARG A 66 9.41 17.21 -19.80
N HIS A 67 10.65 16.72 -19.77
CA HIS A 67 10.99 15.40 -20.29
C HIS A 67 12.14 14.75 -19.52
N GLY A 68 12.22 13.42 -19.56
CA GLY A 68 13.27 12.65 -18.88
C GLY A 68 12.93 11.16 -18.72
N ARG A 69 13.58 10.48 -17.77
CA ARG A 69 13.31 9.07 -17.40
C ARG A 69 12.79 9.02 -15.95
N CYS A 70 12.65 7.83 -15.37
CA CYS A 70 12.05 7.63 -14.04
C CYS A 70 12.58 8.62 -12.97
N GLY A 71 13.89 8.88 -12.96
CA GLY A 71 14.52 9.90 -12.11
C GLY A 71 13.89 11.29 -12.22
N GLU A 72 13.86 11.86 -13.42
CA GLU A 72 13.27 13.17 -13.67
C GLU A 72 11.76 13.20 -13.46
N TRP A 73 11.07 12.11 -13.82
CA TRP A 73 9.63 11.96 -13.62
C TRP A 73 9.26 11.99 -12.13
N ALA A 74 9.90 11.14 -11.31
CA ALA A 74 9.66 11.08 -9.87
C ALA A 74 10.03 12.40 -9.18
N ASN A 75 11.16 13.01 -9.56
CA ASN A 75 11.63 14.27 -8.98
C ASN A 75 10.65 15.43 -9.27
N CYS A 76 10.25 15.60 -10.53
CA CYS A 76 9.29 16.64 -10.89
C CYS A 76 7.92 16.39 -10.24
N PHE A 77 7.46 15.13 -10.19
CA PHE A 77 6.17 14.80 -9.58
C PHE A 77 6.18 15.01 -8.06
N TYR A 78 7.27 14.64 -7.37
CA TYR A 78 7.48 14.93 -5.96
C TYR A 78 7.32 16.42 -5.65
N LEU A 79 7.94 17.30 -6.46
CA LEU A 79 7.76 18.75 -6.33
C LEU A 79 6.28 19.14 -6.45
N LEU A 80 5.55 18.60 -7.43
CA LEU A 80 4.13 18.92 -7.64
C LEU A 80 3.27 18.50 -6.45
N CYS A 81 3.47 17.30 -5.90
CA CYS A 81 2.77 16.83 -4.71
C CYS A 81 3.04 17.75 -3.51
N ARG A 82 4.31 18.13 -3.29
CA ARG A 82 4.69 19.05 -2.20
C ARG A 82 4.12 20.45 -2.41
N ALA A 83 4.08 20.95 -3.64
CA ALA A 83 3.49 22.26 -3.97
C ALA A 83 1.96 22.29 -3.71
N LEU A 84 1.30 21.14 -3.85
CA LEU A 84 -0.11 20.94 -3.50
C LEU A 84 -0.33 20.59 -2.02
N ASN A 85 0.71 20.69 -1.20
CA ASN A 85 0.68 20.44 0.24
C ASN A 85 0.31 19.00 0.64
N PHE A 86 0.64 18.01 -0.20
CA PHE A 86 0.56 16.61 0.18
C PHE A 86 1.79 16.18 1.00
N ASP A 87 1.56 15.41 2.06
CA ASP A 87 2.62 14.67 2.74
C ASP A 87 3.17 13.62 1.76
N THR A 88 4.44 13.80 1.39
CA THR A 88 5.04 13.13 0.23
C THR A 88 6.44 12.64 0.57
N ARG A 89 6.76 11.40 0.21
CA ARG A 89 8.10 10.81 0.27
C ARG A 89 8.64 10.54 -1.13
N PHE A 90 9.92 10.78 -1.35
CA PHE A 90 10.67 10.31 -2.50
C PHE A 90 11.22 8.92 -2.18
N THR A 91 10.90 7.94 -3.00
CA THR A 91 11.24 6.54 -2.74
C THR A 91 12.33 6.07 -3.69
N TYR A 92 13.39 5.52 -3.11
CA TYR A 92 14.59 5.09 -3.80
C TYR A 92 14.79 3.59 -3.64
N ASP A 93 14.71 2.86 -4.75
CA ASP A 93 15.09 1.46 -4.86
C ASP A 93 16.51 1.36 -5.40
N VAL A 94 17.38 0.70 -4.63
CA VAL A 94 18.80 0.54 -4.96
C VAL A 94 19.04 -0.20 -6.29
N THR A 95 18.02 -0.88 -6.83
CA THR A 95 18.06 -1.57 -8.12
C THR A 95 17.66 -0.66 -9.30
N ASP A 96 18.06 0.62 -9.23
CA ASP A 96 17.96 1.63 -10.30
C ASP A 96 16.50 1.97 -10.69
N HIS A 97 15.64 2.23 -9.70
CA HIS A 97 14.32 2.82 -9.92
C HIS A 97 13.92 3.76 -8.78
N VAL A 98 13.06 4.73 -9.09
CA VAL A 98 12.57 5.72 -8.13
C VAL A 98 11.12 6.06 -8.41
N TRP A 99 10.38 6.37 -7.36
CA TRP A 99 8.98 6.77 -7.41
C TRP A 99 8.62 7.62 -6.18
N VAL A 100 7.33 7.82 -5.91
CA VAL A 100 6.83 8.69 -4.84
C VAL A 100 5.85 7.91 -3.95
N GLU A 101 5.81 8.22 -2.65
CA GLU A 101 4.68 7.85 -1.78
C GLU A 101 3.93 9.13 -1.36
N VAL A 102 2.60 9.04 -1.30
CA VAL A 102 1.72 10.14 -0.87
C VAL A 102 0.85 9.65 0.28
N PHE A 103 0.82 10.38 1.40
CA PHE A 103 -0.02 10.01 2.54
C PHE A 103 -1.49 10.33 2.24
N SER A 104 -2.36 9.33 2.37
CA SER A 104 -3.81 9.50 2.26
C SER A 104 -4.41 9.73 3.64
N GLU A 105 -4.93 10.94 3.87
CA GLU A 105 -5.66 11.24 5.12
C GLU A 105 -6.98 10.47 5.22
N LEU A 106 -7.57 10.03 4.10
CA LEU A 106 -8.80 9.24 4.13
C LEU A 106 -8.53 7.79 4.55
N GLU A 107 -7.43 7.22 4.09
CA GLU A 107 -7.05 5.83 4.36
C GLU A 107 -6.07 5.69 5.53
N GLN A 108 -5.59 6.82 6.06
CA GLN A 108 -4.60 6.90 7.15
C GLN A 108 -3.35 6.04 6.88
N ARG A 109 -2.87 6.03 5.63
CA ARG A 109 -1.67 5.28 5.21
C ARG A 109 -0.95 5.93 4.03
N TRP A 110 0.29 5.50 3.81
CA TRP A 110 1.07 5.85 2.63
C TRP A 110 0.58 5.08 1.40
N LEU A 111 0.31 5.79 0.31
CA LEU A 111 -0.02 5.23 -0.99
C LEU A 111 1.21 5.26 -1.87
N HIS A 112 1.52 4.14 -2.50
CA HIS A 112 2.50 4.12 -3.58
C HIS A 112 1.98 4.93 -4.79
N VAL A 113 2.82 5.79 -5.37
CA VAL A 113 2.55 6.46 -6.65
C VAL A 113 3.76 6.37 -7.58
N ASP A 114 3.60 5.72 -8.74
CA ASP A 114 4.60 5.71 -9.81
C ASP A 114 4.14 6.62 -10.97
N PRO A 115 4.67 7.85 -11.09
CA PRO A 115 4.25 8.77 -12.14
C PRO A 115 4.73 8.34 -13.54
N CYS A 116 5.78 7.53 -13.66
CA CYS A 116 6.27 7.09 -14.98
C CYS A 116 5.48 5.90 -15.54
N GLU A 117 4.78 5.17 -14.66
CA GLU A 117 3.89 4.06 -15.02
C GLU A 117 2.41 4.41 -14.90
N ASN A 118 2.08 5.61 -14.40
CA ASN A 118 0.72 6.05 -14.10
C ASN A 118 -0.02 5.08 -13.16
N LEU A 119 0.67 4.65 -12.10
CA LEU A 119 0.14 3.72 -11.11
C LEU A 119 -0.03 4.40 -9.76
N ILE A 120 -1.14 4.07 -9.09
CA ILE A 120 -1.44 4.43 -7.71
C ILE A 120 -1.79 3.16 -6.97
N ASP A 121 -1.19 2.98 -5.80
CA ASP A 121 -1.44 1.89 -4.85
C ASP A 121 -1.27 0.48 -5.43
N ALA A 122 -0.21 0.29 -6.22
CA ALA A 122 0.19 -1.01 -6.78
C ALA A 122 1.63 -1.40 -6.38
N PRO A 123 1.99 -1.43 -5.09
CA PRO A 123 3.38 -1.56 -4.64
C PRO A 123 4.07 -2.84 -5.12
N LEU A 124 3.33 -3.93 -5.35
CA LEU A 124 3.94 -5.16 -5.84
C LEU A 124 4.25 -5.15 -7.34
N VAL A 125 3.99 -4.06 -8.08
CA VAL A 125 4.30 -3.96 -9.53
C VAL A 125 5.77 -4.28 -9.85
N TYR A 126 6.69 -3.92 -8.97
CA TYR A 126 8.12 -4.12 -9.19
C TYR A 126 8.55 -5.58 -8.99
N GLU A 127 8.18 -6.20 -7.87
CA GLU A 127 8.54 -7.60 -7.59
C GLU A 127 7.68 -8.57 -8.41
N SER A 128 6.37 -8.32 -8.50
CA SER A 128 5.41 -9.23 -9.12
C SER A 128 5.24 -8.98 -10.62
N GLY A 129 5.09 -7.73 -11.04
CA GLY A 129 4.91 -7.38 -12.45
C GLY A 129 6.24 -7.44 -13.21
N TRP A 130 7.23 -6.69 -12.74
CA TRP A 130 8.53 -6.55 -13.43
C TRP A 130 9.53 -7.65 -13.06
N LYS A 131 9.19 -8.52 -12.09
CA LYS A 131 10.10 -9.57 -11.61
C LYS A 131 11.44 -9.03 -11.11
N LYS A 132 11.47 -7.79 -10.60
CA LYS A 132 12.68 -7.20 -10.02
C LYS A 132 13.08 -7.96 -8.77
N SER A 133 14.37 -8.26 -8.67
CA SER A 133 14.98 -8.80 -7.46
C SER A 133 15.32 -7.68 -6.48
N LEU A 134 14.31 -7.17 -5.78
CA LEU A 134 14.48 -6.07 -4.81
C LEU A 134 15.38 -6.46 -3.63
N SER A 135 16.02 -5.48 -3.00
CA SER A 135 16.81 -5.65 -1.78
C SER A 135 16.55 -4.55 -0.75
N PHE A 136 16.85 -3.30 -1.09
CA PHE A 136 16.62 -2.13 -0.23
C PHE A 136 15.81 -1.07 -0.97
N VAL A 137 14.75 -0.61 -0.31
CA VAL A 137 13.90 0.50 -0.76
C VAL A 137 13.73 1.47 0.40
N PHE A 138 14.19 2.71 0.22
CA PHE A 138 14.12 3.76 1.23
C PHE A 138 13.19 4.87 0.79
N ALA A 139 12.28 5.29 1.67
CA ALA A 139 11.41 6.44 1.45
C ALA A 139 11.89 7.62 2.29
N MET A 140 12.01 8.79 1.67
CA MET A 140 12.54 10.01 2.28
C MET A 140 11.56 11.16 2.12
N SER A 141 11.14 11.77 3.21
CA SER A 141 10.41 13.05 3.20
C SER A 141 11.28 14.17 3.77
N HIS A 142 10.71 15.36 3.87
CA HIS A 142 11.34 16.45 4.62
C HIS A 142 11.43 16.20 6.14
N GLU A 143 10.77 15.17 6.69
CA GLU A 143 10.69 14.89 8.14
C GLU A 143 11.08 13.45 8.53
N GLU A 144 11.11 12.51 7.59
CA GLU A 144 11.28 11.07 7.88
C GLU A 144 12.20 10.39 6.86
N LEU A 145 12.92 9.37 7.33
CA LEU A 145 13.64 8.39 6.52
C LEU A 145 13.18 7.00 6.97
N VAL A 146 12.66 6.20 6.03
CA VAL A 146 12.04 4.91 6.36
C VAL A 146 12.54 3.83 5.42
N ASP A 147 12.90 2.68 5.96
CA ASP A 147 13.02 1.46 5.16
C ASP A 147 11.63 0.92 4.85
N VAL A 148 11.21 1.07 3.59
CA VAL A 148 9.89 0.67 3.10
C VAL A 148 9.95 -0.61 2.27
N SER A 149 11.09 -1.34 2.29
CA SER A 149 11.31 -2.53 1.46
C SER A 149 10.20 -3.57 1.60
N TRP A 150 9.65 -3.72 2.80
CA TRP A 150 8.59 -4.67 3.14
C TRP A 150 7.25 -4.39 2.45
N ARG A 151 6.97 -3.12 2.11
CA ARG A 151 5.77 -2.73 1.34
C ARG A 151 5.82 -3.25 -0.09
N TYR A 152 7.02 -3.24 -0.67
CA TYR A 152 7.27 -3.53 -2.08
C TYR A 152 7.62 -5.00 -2.34
N SER A 153 7.57 -5.85 -1.31
CA SER A 153 7.84 -7.29 -1.43
C SER A 153 6.74 -8.09 -0.73
N ALA A 154 6.23 -9.11 -1.41
CA ALA A 154 5.39 -10.15 -0.82
C ALA A 154 6.25 -11.33 -0.29
N GLU A 155 7.48 -11.47 -0.79
CA GLU A 155 8.40 -12.56 -0.51
C GLU A 155 9.52 -12.14 0.45
N HIS A 156 9.16 -11.69 1.66
CA HIS A 156 10.09 -11.12 2.66
C HIS A 156 11.28 -12.02 2.99
N LYS A 157 11.08 -13.34 3.01
CA LYS A 157 12.18 -14.31 3.25
C LYS A 157 13.22 -14.24 2.13
N GLN A 158 12.79 -14.14 0.88
CA GLN A 158 13.68 -14.04 -0.27
C GLN A 158 14.35 -12.66 -0.31
N LEU A 159 13.61 -11.59 0.01
CA LEU A 159 14.14 -10.25 0.16
C LEU A 159 15.33 -10.22 1.14
N LEU A 160 15.17 -10.82 2.33
CA LEU A 160 16.23 -10.92 3.35
C LEU A 160 17.51 -11.58 2.84
N THR A 161 17.41 -12.61 1.99
CA THR A 161 18.62 -13.26 1.42
C THR A 161 19.46 -12.34 0.53
N ARG A 162 18.84 -11.27 0.01
CA ARG A 162 19.49 -10.29 -0.87
C ARG A 162 20.01 -9.07 -0.11
N ARG A 163 19.64 -8.92 1.17
CA ARG A 163 20.02 -7.79 2.03
C ARG A 163 21.34 -8.09 2.73
N ARG A 164 22.44 -7.59 2.15
CA ARG A 164 23.82 -7.88 2.60
C ARG A 164 24.33 -6.86 3.63
N VAL A 165 23.49 -6.50 4.60
CA VAL A 165 23.80 -5.55 5.67
C VAL A 165 23.25 -6.12 6.97
N ASN A 166 23.88 -5.80 8.10
CA ASN A 166 23.32 -6.15 9.41
C ASN A 166 22.04 -5.31 9.65
N GLU A 167 20.89 -5.96 9.78
CA GLU A 167 19.58 -5.28 9.91
C GLU A 167 19.49 -4.42 11.17
N ILE A 168 20.10 -4.85 12.29
CA ILE A 168 20.13 -4.08 13.54
C ILE A 168 20.94 -2.79 13.33
N TRP A 169 22.08 -2.88 12.67
CA TRP A 169 22.87 -1.70 12.33
C TRP A 169 22.11 -0.76 11.40
N LEU A 170 21.43 -1.29 10.38
CA LEU A 170 20.68 -0.47 9.43
C LEU A 170 19.56 0.29 10.14
N ASP A 171 18.79 -0.39 10.99
CA ASP A 171 17.74 0.24 11.78
C ASP A 171 18.32 1.36 12.67
N GLN A 172 19.39 1.07 13.41
CA GLN A 172 20.06 2.07 14.26
C GLN A 172 20.53 3.30 13.49
N VAL A 173 21.02 3.11 12.25
CA VAL A 173 21.44 4.20 11.38
C VAL A 173 20.24 5.01 10.91
N VAL A 174 19.18 4.37 10.42
CA VAL A 174 17.95 5.04 9.97
C VAL A 174 17.32 5.85 11.09
N ASP A 175 17.14 5.23 12.26
CA ASP A 175 16.61 5.85 13.48
C ASP A 175 17.50 6.99 13.99
N CYS A 176 18.82 6.86 13.91
CA CYS A 176 19.73 7.97 14.19
C CYS A 176 19.55 9.15 13.24
N LEU A 177 19.52 8.90 11.93
CA LEU A 177 19.36 9.94 10.92
C LEU A 177 18.01 10.66 11.07
N GLU A 178 16.94 9.90 11.31
CA GLU A 178 15.61 10.45 11.52
C GLU A 178 15.55 11.32 12.79
N ARG A 179 16.07 10.83 13.93
CA ARG A 179 16.10 11.64 15.16
C ARG A 179 16.90 12.92 14.99
N THR A 180 18.05 12.85 14.34
CA THR A 180 18.87 14.04 14.08
C THR A 180 18.12 15.02 13.17
N LEU A 181 17.45 14.54 12.12
CA LEU A 181 16.60 15.39 11.27
C LEU A 181 15.48 16.06 12.09
N GLN A 182 14.72 15.29 12.86
CA GLN A 182 13.54 15.78 13.59
C GLN A 182 13.90 16.65 14.81
N ASN A 183 14.99 16.35 15.52
CA ASN A 183 15.37 17.05 16.74
C ASN A 183 16.33 18.20 16.48
N ASP A 184 17.37 17.96 15.68
CA ASP A 184 18.53 18.85 15.60
C ASP A 184 18.40 19.84 14.44
N TYR A 185 17.80 19.43 13.32
CA TYR A 185 17.64 20.28 12.13
C TYR A 185 16.28 20.96 12.04
N LEU A 186 15.20 20.22 12.32
CA LEU A 186 13.83 20.73 12.18
C LEU A 186 13.21 21.23 13.48
N HIS A 187 13.76 20.81 14.63
CA HIS A 187 13.22 21.10 15.96
C HIS A 187 11.70 20.83 16.07
N LEU A 188 11.24 19.69 15.56
CA LEU A 188 9.81 19.36 15.53
C LEU A 188 9.22 19.35 16.94
N GLY A 189 8.01 19.89 17.07
CA GLY A 189 7.25 19.89 18.32
C GLY A 189 6.77 18.49 18.72
N THR A 190 6.46 18.32 20.01
CA THR A 190 6.03 17.03 20.59
C THR A 190 4.82 16.43 19.87
N GLU A 191 3.82 17.23 19.52
CA GLU A 191 2.60 16.76 18.84
C GLU A 191 2.89 16.24 17.42
N ARG A 192 3.74 16.91 16.63
CA ARG A 192 4.13 16.43 15.30
C ARG A 192 4.91 15.11 15.41
N LYS A 193 5.85 15.01 16.36
CA LYS A 193 6.58 13.77 16.65
C LYS A 193 5.64 12.63 17.05
N ARG A 194 4.62 12.91 17.87
CA ARG A 194 3.60 11.93 18.26
C ARG A 194 2.81 11.43 17.06
N LEU A 195 2.38 12.33 16.18
CA LEU A 195 1.68 11.97 14.94
C LEU A 195 2.54 11.09 14.02
N LEU A 196 3.81 11.46 13.79
CA LEU A 196 4.73 10.69 12.94
C LEU A 196 4.96 9.28 13.52
N ARG A 197 5.15 9.16 14.83
CA ARG A 197 5.24 7.85 15.51
C ARG A 197 3.99 7.01 15.36
N LEU A 198 2.80 7.61 15.46
CA LEU A 198 1.54 6.90 15.26
C LEU A 198 1.45 6.35 13.83
N ARG A 199 1.73 7.19 12.82
CA ARG A 199 1.77 6.75 11.41
C ARG A 199 2.79 5.63 11.20
N ARG A 200 3.96 5.70 11.85
CA ARG A 200 4.98 4.66 11.80
C ARG A 200 4.49 3.33 12.35
N VAL A 201 3.72 3.32 13.45
CA VAL A 201 3.14 2.09 13.99
C VAL A 201 2.21 1.43 12.97
N HIS A 202 1.32 2.20 12.33
CA HIS A 202 0.45 1.67 11.27
C HIS A 202 1.26 1.07 10.10
N GLU A 203 2.32 1.75 9.70
CA GLU A 203 3.22 1.32 8.64
C GLU A 203 3.99 0.03 9.00
N ILE A 204 4.48 -0.11 10.25
CA ILE A 204 5.12 -1.35 10.72
C ILE A 204 4.13 -2.52 10.72
N VAL A 205 2.88 -2.30 11.13
CA VAL A 205 1.84 -3.35 11.08
C VAL A 205 1.57 -3.80 9.65
N GLU A 206 1.54 -2.86 8.70
CA GLU A 206 1.49 -3.18 7.26
C GLU A 206 2.70 -4.04 6.85
N PHE A 207 3.91 -3.67 7.26
CA PHE A 207 5.14 -4.39 6.91
C PHE A 207 5.20 -5.80 7.48
N LEU A 208 4.63 -6.03 8.67
CA LEU A 208 4.56 -7.35 9.30
C LEU A 208 3.51 -8.27 8.65
N THR A 209 2.68 -7.73 7.75
CA THR A 209 1.61 -8.46 7.07
C THR A 209 1.90 -8.52 5.57
N PRO A 210 2.66 -9.52 5.08
CA PRO A 210 2.99 -9.64 3.66
C PRO A 210 1.73 -9.57 2.79
N ARG A 211 1.78 -8.72 1.76
CA ARG A 211 0.66 -8.56 0.81
C ARG A 211 0.47 -9.84 0.01
N ARG A 212 -0.80 -10.19 -0.28
CA ARG A 212 -1.12 -11.35 -1.10
C ARG A 212 -0.89 -11.04 -2.57
N LEU A 213 -0.06 -11.86 -3.22
CA LEU A 213 0.19 -11.80 -4.66
C LEU A 213 -1.13 -11.88 -5.44
N GLY A 214 -1.30 -11.01 -6.43
CA GLY A 214 -2.43 -11.05 -7.37
C GLY A 214 -3.75 -10.48 -6.85
N ALA A 215 -3.77 -9.83 -5.68
CA ALA A 215 -4.97 -9.15 -5.17
C ALA A 215 -5.36 -7.92 -6.02
N ASN A 216 -4.37 -7.24 -6.59
CA ASN A 216 -4.55 -6.11 -7.51
C ASN A 216 -3.94 -6.46 -8.88
N SER A 217 -4.77 -6.52 -9.93
CA SER A 217 -4.31 -6.84 -11.29
C SER A 217 -3.28 -5.84 -11.83
N ALA A 218 -3.30 -4.58 -11.36
CA ALA A 218 -2.31 -3.57 -11.73
C ALA A 218 -0.89 -3.93 -11.24
N GLU A 219 -0.75 -4.75 -10.19
CA GLU A 219 0.55 -5.21 -9.67
C GLU A 219 1.18 -6.31 -10.52
N LEU A 220 0.41 -6.92 -11.42
CA LEU A 220 0.93 -7.92 -12.37
C LEU A 220 1.38 -7.28 -13.68
N GLN A 221 1.25 -5.96 -13.80
CA GLN A 221 1.62 -5.23 -14.99
C GLN A 221 3.14 -5.22 -15.20
N GLY A 222 3.58 -5.64 -16.39
CA GLY A 222 4.96 -5.44 -16.82
C GLY A 222 5.27 -3.96 -17.06
N ARG A 223 6.55 -3.60 -17.07
CA ARG A 223 6.98 -2.21 -17.25
C ARG A 223 6.46 -1.61 -18.57
N GLN A 224 5.91 -0.40 -18.52
CA GLN A 224 5.48 0.33 -19.71
C GLN A 224 6.53 1.35 -20.17
N SER A 225 7.28 1.97 -19.25
CA SER A 225 8.29 2.98 -19.58
C SER A 225 9.61 2.37 -20.10
N GLY A 226 10.27 3.06 -21.03
CA GLY A 226 11.53 2.61 -21.64
C GLY A 226 11.35 1.88 -22.97
N SER A 227 12.44 1.74 -23.72
CA SER A 227 12.40 1.02 -25.00
C SER A 227 12.07 -0.46 -24.79
N LEU A 228 11.35 -1.09 -25.73
CA LEU A 228 10.97 -2.50 -25.60
C LEU A 228 12.19 -3.40 -25.43
N VAL A 229 13.23 -3.22 -26.25
CA VAL A 229 14.49 -3.96 -26.16
C VAL A 229 15.10 -3.87 -24.76
N TRP A 230 15.09 -2.68 -24.15
CA TRP A 230 15.62 -2.46 -22.81
C TRP A 230 14.80 -3.18 -21.73
N ARG A 231 13.46 -3.14 -21.83
CA ARG A 231 12.57 -3.84 -20.90
C ARG A 231 12.70 -5.37 -21.00
N LEU A 232 12.78 -5.91 -22.22
CA LEU A 232 12.98 -7.33 -22.49
C LEU A 232 14.32 -7.83 -21.94
N ASN A 233 15.41 -7.09 -22.17
CA ASN A 233 16.75 -7.44 -21.69
C ASN A 233 16.83 -7.53 -20.16
N ARG A 234 15.98 -6.77 -19.46
CA ARG A 234 15.90 -6.78 -17.99
C ARG A 234 14.88 -7.78 -17.44
N GLY A 235 14.12 -8.45 -18.30
CA GLY A 235 13.03 -9.34 -17.88
C GLY A 235 11.85 -8.61 -17.24
N GLU A 236 11.81 -7.27 -17.31
CA GLU A 236 10.75 -6.43 -16.72
C GLU A 236 9.47 -6.40 -17.56
N THR A 237 9.54 -7.00 -18.74
CA THR A 237 8.44 -7.29 -19.66
C THR A 237 8.85 -8.52 -20.45
N SER A 238 7.89 -9.33 -20.85
CA SER A 238 8.10 -10.43 -21.78
C SER A 238 7.54 -10.08 -23.17
N THR A 239 8.16 -10.58 -24.24
CA THR A 239 7.54 -10.58 -25.59
C THR A 239 6.31 -11.47 -25.63
N THR A 240 6.21 -12.38 -24.67
CA THR A 240 4.99 -13.04 -24.23
C THR A 240 4.11 -12.11 -23.37
N ALA A 241 3.88 -10.87 -23.82
CA ALA A 241 2.61 -10.17 -23.57
C ALA A 241 1.54 -10.85 -24.45
N GLY A 242 1.28 -12.10 -24.09
CA GLY A 242 0.92 -13.22 -24.96
C GLY A 242 1.46 -14.55 -24.42
N SER A 243 2.03 -14.60 -23.20
CA SER A 243 2.12 -15.86 -22.46
C SER A 243 0.69 -16.31 -22.28
N ASN A 244 0.36 -17.45 -22.90
CA ASN A 244 -0.35 -18.59 -22.32
C ASN A 244 -1.13 -18.37 -21.01
N ASP A 245 -1.83 -17.25 -20.88
CA ASP A 245 -2.92 -17.09 -19.96
C ASP A 245 -4.12 -17.63 -20.71
N THR A 246 -4.28 -18.94 -20.59
CA THR A 246 -5.50 -19.65 -20.96
C THR A 246 -6.68 -19.26 -20.07
N SER A 247 -6.60 -18.22 -19.24
CA SER A 247 -7.72 -17.75 -18.44
C SER A 247 -8.49 -16.58 -19.09
N ARG A 248 -9.51 -17.00 -19.86
CA ARG A 248 -10.77 -16.29 -20.20
C ARG A 248 -10.73 -15.26 -21.33
N HIS A 249 -10.50 -15.73 -22.55
CA HIS A 249 -11.17 -15.15 -23.72
C HIS A 249 -12.29 -16.09 -24.15
N ASP A 250 -13.44 -15.91 -23.51
CA ASP A 250 -14.75 -16.41 -23.93
C ASP A 250 -15.85 -15.47 -23.40
N PHE A 251 -15.55 -14.16 -23.36
CA PHE A 251 -16.54 -13.19 -22.93
C PHE A 251 -17.68 -13.17 -23.94
N LYS A 252 -18.91 -13.20 -23.43
CA LYS A 252 -20.12 -13.12 -24.23
C LYS A 252 -21.10 -12.16 -23.58
N PHE A 253 -21.68 -11.30 -24.40
CA PHE A 253 -22.74 -10.41 -23.95
C PHE A 253 -24.07 -11.15 -24.01
N THR A 254 -24.75 -11.27 -22.87
CA THR A 254 -26.14 -11.73 -22.79
C THR A 254 -27.04 -10.55 -22.42
N PRO A 255 -28.25 -10.42 -22.99
CA PRO A 255 -29.15 -9.31 -22.68
C PRO A 255 -29.39 -9.13 -21.18
N ASN A 256 -29.31 -7.91 -20.68
CA ASN A 256 -29.75 -7.60 -19.32
C ASN A 256 -31.25 -7.24 -19.29
N SER A 257 -31.83 -7.07 -18.11
CA SER A 257 -33.26 -6.76 -17.94
C SER A 257 -33.70 -5.46 -18.62
N TYR A 258 -32.83 -4.45 -18.70
CA TYR A 258 -33.13 -3.18 -19.35
C TYR A 258 -33.10 -3.31 -20.87
N GLU A 259 -32.10 -3.98 -21.43
CA GLU A 259 -31.98 -4.21 -22.87
C GLU A 259 -33.10 -5.12 -23.38
N ALA A 260 -33.50 -6.12 -22.59
CA ALA A 260 -34.67 -6.95 -22.86
C ALA A 260 -35.96 -6.11 -22.90
N ALA A 261 -36.13 -5.16 -21.97
CA ALA A 261 -37.28 -4.26 -21.95
C ALA A 261 -37.30 -3.25 -23.10
N VAL A 262 -36.13 -2.75 -23.50
CA VAL A 262 -35.97 -1.80 -24.62
C VAL A 262 -35.92 -2.51 -25.98
N GLY A 263 -35.65 -3.82 -26.00
CA GLY A 263 -35.49 -4.62 -27.21
C GLY A 263 -34.20 -4.31 -27.97
N LYS A 264 -33.14 -3.83 -27.31
CA LYS A 264 -31.91 -3.37 -27.99
C LYS A 264 -30.68 -3.43 -27.10
N MET A 265 -29.59 -3.93 -27.65
CA MET A 265 -28.24 -3.90 -27.08
C MET A 265 -27.37 -2.94 -27.88
N CYS A 266 -26.66 -2.02 -27.20
CA CYS A 266 -25.73 -1.10 -27.83
C CYS A 266 -24.38 -1.13 -27.12
N LEU A 267 -23.36 -1.66 -27.80
CA LEU A 267 -21.99 -1.70 -27.33
C LEU A 267 -21.15 -0.69 -28.11
N THR A 268 -20.34 0.09 -27.41
CA THR A 268 -19.32 0.97 -28.00
C THR A 268 -18.00 0.82 -27.28
N TYR A 269 -16.90 1.17 -27.93
CA TYR A 269 -15.56 1.16 -27.33
C TYR A 269 -14.83 2.48 -27.56
N ASP A 270 -14.28 3.04 -26.47
CA ASP A 270 -13.45 4.24 -26.47
C ASP A 270 -11.98 3.83 -26.20
N PRO A 271 -11.09 3.89 -27.22
CA PRO A 271 -9.70 3.51 -27.07
C PRO A 271 -8.87 4.54 -26.27
N VAL A 272 -9.31 5.80 -26.17
CA VAL A 272 -8.62 6.86 -25.42
C VAL A 272 -8.80 6.61 -23.93
N LYS A 273 -10.06 6.38 -23.51
CA LYS A 273 -10.39 6.05 -22.12
C LYS A 273 -10.11 4.59 -21.76
N ASP A 274 -9.89 3.74 -22.76
CA ASP A 274 -9.72 2.29 -22.62
C ASP A 274 -10.95 1.64 -21.96
N VAL A 275 -12.14 1.94 -22.49
CA VAL A 275 -13.42 1.63 -21.86
C VAL A 275 -14.45 1.20 -22.90
N TYR A 276 -15.16 0.11 -22.62
CA TYR A 276 -16.40 -0.25 -23.29
C TYR A 276 -17.60 0.40 -22.59
N GLN A 277 -18.55 0.89 -23.38
CA GLN A 277 -19.82 1.41 -22.89
C GLN A 277 -20.96 0.57 -23.46
N ARG A 278 -21.82 0.08 -22.57
CA ARG A 278 -23.03 -0.68 -22.89
C ARG A 278 -24.24 0.18 -22.55
N ALA A 279 -24.93 0.68 -23.56
CA ALA A 279 -26.03 1.61 -23.41
C ALA A 279 -27.39 0.91 -23.61
N ALA A 280 -28.31 1.10 -22.67
CA ALA A 280 -29.70 0.64 -22.74
C ALA A 280 -30.63 1.78 -22.29
N GLY A 281 -31.13 2.55 -23.24
CA GLY A 281 -31.89 3.78 -22.94
C GLY A 281 -31.01 4.83 -22.25
N ASN A 282 -31.38 5.24 -21.03
CA ASN A 282 -30.61 6.19 -20.22
C ASN A 282 -29.54 5.54 -19.33
N ASN A 283 -29.49 4.21 -19.26
CA ASN A 283 -28.50 3.49 -18.46
C ASN A 283 -27.26 3.19 -19.31
N VAL A 284 -26.09 3.50 -18.77
CA VAL A 284 -24.80 3.23 -19.42
C VAL A 284 -23.90 2.48 -18.44
N ASP A 285 -23.70 1.20 -18.71
CA ASP A 285 -22.72 0.39 -17.99
C ASP A 285 -21.34 0.56 -18.63
N THR A 286 -20.31 0.60 -17.80
CA THR A 286 -18.94 0.91 -18.22
C THR A 286 -18.01 -0.24 -17.82
N ILE A 287 -17.23 -0.76 -18.77
CA ILE A 287 -16.29 -1.87 -18.54
C ILE A 287 -14.89 -1.41 -18.97
N SER A 288 -13.96 -1.33 -18.01
CA SER A 288 -12.59 -0.86 -18.26
C SER A 288 -11.71 -1.95 -18.84
N GLY A 289 -10.86 -1.58 -19.79
CA GLY A 289 -9.85 -2.42 -20.43
C GLY A 289 -10.29 -3.00 -21.77
N TRP A 290 -9.51 -2.76 -22.81
CA TRP A 290 -9.75 -3.22 -24.19
C TRP A 290 -9.94 -4.73 -24.33
N HIS A 291 -9.31 -5.51 -23.46
CA HIS A 291 -9.34 -6.98 -23.47
C HIS A 291 -10.54 -7.56 -22.72
N ALA A 292 -11.23 -6.78 -21.88
CA ALA A 292 -12.24 -7.26 -20.95
C ALA A 292 -13.51 -7.82 -21.65
N CYS A 293 -13.81 -7.33 -22.85
CA CYS A 293 -15.03 -7.69 -23.59
C CYS A 293 -14.77 -8.55 -24.84
N LEU A 294 -13.56 -9.10 -25.00
CA LEU A 294 -13.22 -9.93 -26.16
C LEU A 294 -13.67 -11.39 -25.97
N ASN A 295 -14.41 -11.92 -26.95
CA ASN A 295 -14.76 -13.34 -27.02
C ASN A 295 -13.56 -14.19 -27.45
N ARG A 296 -12.87 -13.79 -28.53
CA ARG A 296 -11.59 -14.38 -28.95
C ARG A 296 -10.57 -13.26 -29.08
N CYS A 297 -9.38 -13.49 -28.55
CA CYS A 297 -8.28 -12.55 -28.65
C CYS A 297 -7.00 -13.34 -28.91
N SER A 298 -6.35 -13.05 -30.04
CA SER A 298 -5.03 -13.56 -30.38
C SER A 298 -4.11 -12.37 -30.61
N ARG A 299 -2.96 -12.32 -29.91
CA ARG A 299 -1.83 -11.47 -30.31
C ARG A 299 -2.27 -10.04 -30.66
N LEU A 300 -2.92 -9.40 -29.71
CA LEU A 300 -3.28 -7.98 -29.75
C LEU A 300 -2.67 -7.25 -28.56
N ALA A 301 -2.40 -5.96 -28.76
CA ALA A 301 -1.96 -5.04 -27.73
C ALA A 301 -2.53 -3.65 -28.02
N ARG A 302 -2.87 -2.92 -26.94
CA ARG A 302 -3.17 -1.50 -27.03
C ARG A 302 -1.87 -0.70 -27.04
N LYS A 303 -1.68 0.15 -28.04
CA LYS A 303 -0.49 1.00 -28.18
C LYS A 303 -0.88 2.46 -28.00
N LEU A 304 -0.09 3.16 -27.18
CA LEU A 304 -0.18 4.61 -27.00
C LEU A 304 1.08 5.25 -27.61
N GLU A 305 0.89 5.98 -28.70
CA GLU A 305 1.90 6.76 -29.41
C GLU A 305 1.94 8.18 -28.84
N SER A 306 2.95 8.45 -28.01
CA SER A 306 3.11 9.78 -27.38
C SER A 306 3.58 10.86 -28.35
N ASP A 307 4.24 10.48 -29.44
CA ASP A 307 4.77 11.37 -30.48
C ASP A 307 3.67 11.93 -31.38
N TRP A 308 2.76 11.08 -31.84
CA TRP A 308 1.61 11.47 -32.66
C TRP A 308 0.36 11.80 -31.85
N GLN A 309 0.40 11.60 -30.53
CA GLN A 309 -0.75 11.72 -29.62
C GLN A 309 -1.90 10.80 -30.04
N MET A 310 -1.58 9.53 -30.29
CA MET A 310 -2.53 8.58 -30.86
C MET A 310 -2.60 7.29 -30.06
N VAL A 311 -3.76 6.64 -30.13
CA VAL A 311 -4.02 5.36 -29.46
C VAL A 311 -4.78 4.42 -30.40
N TYR A 312 -4.45 3.13 -30.34
CA TYR A 312 -5.06 2.09 -31.17
C TYR A 312 -4.78 0.70 -30.62
N LEU A 313 -5.46 -0.31 -31.17
CA LEU A 313 -5.10 -1.72 -30.99
C LEU A 313 -4.32 -2.21 -32.21
N CYS A 314 -3.24 -2.94 -31.99
CA CYS A 314 -2.44 -3.56 -33.06
C CYS A 314 -1.87 -4.90 -32.59
N ARG A 315 -1.08 -5.57 -33.42
CA ARG A 315 -0.34 -6.75 -32.96
C ARG A 315 0.76 -6.34 -31.96
N PRO A 316 1.19 -7.22 -31.03
CA PRO A 316 2.25 -6.95 -30.08
C PRO A 316 3.53 -6.44 -30.76
N GLU A 317 4.20 -5.50 -30.10
CA GLU A 317 5.42 -4.90 -30.62
C GLU A 317 6.52 -5.94 -30.85
N GLY A 318 7.15 -5.89 -32.04
CA GLY A 318 8.15 -6.86 -32.49
C GLY A 318 7.59 -8.14 -33.11
N CYS A 319 6.26 -8.28 -33.23
CA CYS A 319 5.65 -9.45 -33.86
C CYS A 319 5.99 -9.50 -35.38
N PRO A 320 6.49 -10.63 -35.91
CA PRO A 320 6.85 -10.74 -37.33
C PRO A 320 5.65 -10.61 -38.29
N SER A 321 5.93 -10.24 -39.53
CA SER A 321 4.95 -10.06 -40.61
C SER A 321 3.98 -11.24 -40.77
N GLY A 322 4.47 -12.48 -40.65
CA GLY A 322 3.70 -13.71 -40.85
C GLY A 322 2.85 -14.16 -39.66
N THR A 323 2.73 -13.35 -38.61
CA THR A 323 1.95 -13.69 -37.42
C THR A 323 0.68 -12.85 -37.33
N ASP A 324 -0.48 -13.49 -37.39
CA ASP A 324 -1.76 -12.79 -37.38
C ASP A 324 -2.26 -12.51 -35.95
N GLY A 325 -2.98 -11.40 -35.81
CA GLY A 325 -3.72 -11.02 -34.61
C GLY A 325 -5.23 -11.07 -34.85
N GLU A 326 -6.00 -11.29 -33.79
CA GLU A 326 -7.45 -11.47 -33.83
C GLU A 326 -8.12 -10.79 -32.63
N ALA A 327 -9.21 -10.06 -32.87
CA ALA A 327 -10.18 -9.67 -31.85
C ALA A 327 -11.57 -10.08 -32.31
N SER A 328 -12.38 -10.64 -31.42
CA SER A 328 -13.81 -10.84 -31.68
C SER A 328 -14.69 -10.47 -30.50
N TRP A 329 -15.92 -10.09 -30.80
CA TRP A 329 -16.97 -9.75 -29.85
C TRP A 329 -18.18 -10.63 -30.13
N LEU A 330 -18.77 -11.22 -29.08
CA LEU A 330 -19.91 -12.15 -29.20
C LEU A 330 -21.09 -11.64 -28.38
N ILE A 331 -22.25 -11.49 -29.03
CA ILE A 331 -23.55 -11.38 -28.38
C ILE A 331 -24.22 -12.76 -28.48
N ASP A 332 -24.60 -13.32 -27.33
CA ASP A 332 -25.25 -14.62 -27.19
C ASP A 332 -26.65 -14.43 -26.58
N LEU A 333 -27.67 -14.77 -27.36
CA LEU A 333 -29.08 -14.69 -26.99
C LEU A 333 -29.64 -16.06 -26.59
N ALA A 334 -28.84 -17.13 -26.57
CA ALA A 334 -29.30 -18.44 -26.17
C ALA A 334 -29.88 -18.42 -24.74
N GLY A 335 -31.11 -18.91 -24.58
CA GLY A 335 -31.80 -18.93 -23.28
C GLY A 335 -32.35 -17.58 -22.82
N SER A 336 -32.26 -16.52 -23.63
CA SER A 336 -32.78 -15.19 -23.26
C SER A 336 -34.26 -14.96 -23.62
N GLY A 337 -34.86 -15.85 -24.42
CA GLY A 337 -36.20 -15.65 -25.00
C GLY A 337 -36.23 -14.69 -26.19
N PHE A 338 -35.06 -14.24 -26.66
CA PHE A 338 -34.92 -13.38 -27.84
C PHE A 338 -34.08 -14.04 -28.94
N VAL A 339 -34.34 -13.60 -30.17
CA VAL A 339 -33.53 -13.84 -31.36
C VAL A 339 -33.03 -12.50 -31.92
N VAL A 340 -32.02 -12.58 -32.77
CA VAL A 340 -31.43 -11.41 -33.41
C VAL A 340 -32.40 -10.85 -34.44
N GLY A 341 -32.91 -9.64 -34.20
CA GLY A 341 -33.77 -8.89 -35.12
C GLY A 341 -32.94 -8.19 -36.19
N LYS A 342 -32.29 -7.08 -35.82
CA LYS A 342 -31.45 -6.27 -36.72
C LYS A 342 -30.06 -6.07 -36.14
N ILE A 343 -29.04 -6.10 -36.99
CA ILE A 343 -27.63 -5.94 -36.61
C ILE A 343 -27.10 -4.68 -37.27
N CYS A 344 -26.43 -3.82 -36.51
CA CYS A 344 -25.68 -2.69 -37.04
C CYS A 344 -24.27 -2.70 -36.44
N VAL A 345 -23.25 -2.79 -37.29
CA VAL A 345 -21.84 -2.74 -36.91
C VAL A 345 -21.17 -1.57 -37.62
N ASN A 346 -20.50 -0.72 -36.85
CA ASN A 346 -19.56 0.28 -37.36
C ASN A 346 -18.22 0.04 -36.68
N ALA A 347 -17.17 -0.19 -37.46
CA ALA A 347 -15.83 -0.44 -36.95
C ALA A 347 -14.79 0.23 -37.85
N GLU A 348 -13.79 0.84 -37.24
CA GLU A 348 -12.74 1.56 -37.95
C GLU A 348 -11.35 0.95 -37.72
N ALA A 349 -10.56 0.93 -38.78
CA ALA A 349 -9.17 0.53 -38.80
C ALA A 349 -8.36 1.49 -39.69
N LYS A 350 -7.04 1.50 -39.48
CA LYS A 350 -6.08 2.21 -40.33
C LYS A 350 -4.96 1.27 -40.76
N ILE A 351 -4.65 1.30 -42.05
CA ILE A 351 -3.66 0.45 -42.70
C ILE A 351 -2.58 1.34 -43.32
N PHE A 352 -1.32 1.09 -42.99
CA PHE A 352 -0.18 1.94 -43.38
C PHE A 352 0.79 1.26 -44.36
N ASP A 353 0.47 0.08 -44.86
CA ASP A 353 1.32 -0.72 -45.74
C ASP A 353 0.43 -1.55 -46.69
N GLY A 354 0.74 -1.61 -47.98
CA GLY A 354 -0.05 -2.36 -48.97
C GLY A 354 -0.01 -3.89 -48.79
N SER A 355 0.97 -4.40 -48.04
CA SER A 355 1.05 -5.81 -47.64
C SER A 355 0.33 -6.11 -46.33
N ALA A 356 -0.17 -5.09 -45.62
CA ALA A 356 -0.92 -5.23 -44.38
C ALA A 356 -2.43 -5.23 -44.67
N SER A 357 -3.21 -5.96 -43.87
CA SER A 357 -4.65 -6.01 -44.03
C SER A 357 -5.37 -6.19 -42.71
N VAL A 358 -6.56 -5.60 -42.62
CA VAL A 358 -7.56 -5.90 -41.60
C VAL A 358 -8.74 -6.54 -42.31
N ARG A 359 -9.15 -7.73 -41.87
CA ARG A 359 -10.35 -8.41 -42.35
C ARG A 359 -11.39 -8.42 -41.26
N TRP A 360 -12.52 -7.79 -41.52
CA TRP A 360 -13.72 -7.84 -40.70
C TRP A 360 -14.62 -8.98 -41.16
N SER A 361 -15.16 -9.76 -40.24
CA SER A 361 -16.21 -10.73 -40.53
C SER A 361 -17.34 -10.67 -39.50
N VAL A 362 -18.55 -11.03 -39.95
CA VAL A 362 -19.72 -11.18 -39.09
C VAL A 362 -20.27 -12.59 -39.25
N GLU A 363 -20.51 -13.29 -38.14
CA GLU A 363 -21.06 -14.64 -38.08
C GLU A 363 -22.41 -14.61 -37.35
N LEU A 364 -23.41 -15.32 -37.90
CA LEU A 364 -24.68 -15.62 -37.24
C LEU A 364 -24.76 -17.12 -36.99
N ASP A 365 -24.91 -17.53 -35.72
CA ASP A 365 -24.90 -18.94 -35.31
C ASP A 365 -23.73 -19.74 -35.91
N GLY A 366 -22.56 -19.09 -35.98
CA GLY A 366 -21.32 -19.65 -36.53
C GLY A 366 -21.22 -19.64 -38.06
N SER A 367 -22.26 -19.21 -38.78
CA SER A 367 -22.23 -19.05 -40.24
C SER A 367 -21.80 -17.64 -40.61
N GLN A 368 -20.70 -17.51 -41.37
CA GLN A 368 -20.23 -16.20 -41.85
C GLN A 368 -21.23 -15.59 -42.83
N VAL A 369 -21.74 -14.39 -42.52
CA VAL A 369 -22.72 -13.66 -43.35
C VAL A 369 -22.12 -12.41 -44.01
N ALA A 370 -20.97 -11.93 -43.53
CA ALA A 370 -20.28 -10.80 -44.13
C ALA A 370 -18.77 -10.91 -43.95
N GLU A 371 -18.04 -10.39 -44.93
CA GLU A 371 -16.59 -10.19 -44.87
C GLU A 371 -16.22 -8.88 -45.58
N SER A 372 -15.28 -8.12 -45.01
CA SER A 372 -14.77 -6.89 -45.63
C SER A 372 -13.31 -6.66 -45.27
N LYS A 373 -12.55 -6.08 -46.20
CA LYS A 373 -11.17 -5.60 -45.96
C LYS A 373 -11.08 -4.07 -45.90
N ALA A 374 -12.22 -3.39 -45.79
CA ALA A 374 -12.27 -1.94 -45.75
C ALA A 374 -11.71 -1.39 -44.42
N GLU A 375 -11.04 -0.24 -44.47
CA GLU A 375 -10.62 0.52 -43.29
C GLU A 375 -11.83 0.96 -42.44
N CYS A 376 -12.94 1.34 -43.07
CA CYS A 376 -14.20 1.61 -42.38
C CYS A 376 -15.22 0.52 -42.71
N PHE A 377 -15.49 -0.35 -41.75
CA PHE A 377 -16.49 -1.40 -41.86
C PHE A 377 -17.84 -0.91 -41.34
N ARG A 378 -18.81 -0.78 -42.24
CA ARG A 378 -20.21 -0.50 -41.91
C ARG A 378 -21.05 -1.65 -42.44
N PHE A 379 -21.78 -2.30 -41.55
CA PHE A 379 -22.58 -3.46 -41.89
C PHE A 379 -23.93 -3.39 -41.20
N GLU A 380 -24.97 -3.66 -41.97
CA GLU A 380 -26.35 -3.69 -41.51
C GLU A 380 -27.07 -4.85 -42.17
N THR A 381 -27.70 -5.72 -41.37
CA THR A 381 -28.50 -6.84 -41.88
C THR A 381 -29.60 -7.22 -40.89
N GLN A 382 -30.56 -7.99 -41.38
CA GLN A 382 -31.51 -8.71 -40.53
C GLN A 382 -30.84 -9.98 -39.98
N GLY A 383 -31.11 -10.30 -38.72
CA GLY A 383 -30.52 -11.42 -38.00
C GLY A 383 -31.14 -12.78 -38.31
N GLY A 384 -32.27 -12.81 -39.03
CA GLY A 384 -32.87 -14.05 -39.55
C GLY A 384 -33.28 -15.06 -38.48
N GLY A 385 -33.54 -14.60 -37.25
CA GLY A 385 -33.86 -15.49 -36.12
C GLY A 385 -32.65 -16.16 -35.45
N ALA A 386 -31.43 -15.73 -35.78
CA ALA A 386 -30.22 -16.27 -35.16
C ALA A 386 -30.21 -16.06 -33.65
N LYS A 387 -29.49 -16.93 -32.91
CA LYS A 387 -29.34 -16.82 -31.45
C LYS A 387 -28.01 -16.24 -31.03
N SER A 388 -27.07 -16.03 -31.94
CA SER A 388 -25.77 -15.45 -31.65
C SER A 388 -25.23 -14.63 -32.81
N VAL A 389 -24.51 -13.56 -32.48
CA VAL A 389 -23.81 -12.71 -33.45
C VAL A 389 -22.37 -12.51 -33.00
N ARG A 390 -21.41 -12.89 -33.85
CA ARG A 390 -19.99 -12.59 -33.64
C ARG A 390 -19.50 -11.58 -34.66
N VAL A 391 -18.75 -10.59 -34.20
CA VAL A 391 -17.96 -9.68 -35.05
C VAL A 391 -16.49 -9.97 -34.81
N THR A 392 -15.71 -10.19 -35.86
CA THR A 392 -14.28 -10.52 -35.77
C THR A 392 -13.44 -9.57 -36.63
N ALA A 393 -12.29 -9.18 -36.10
CA ALA A 393 -11.25 -8.40 -36.77
C ALA A 393 -9.95 -9.21 -36.80
N LEU A 394 -9.47 -9.56 -37.99
CA LEU A 394 -8.19 -10.24 -38.20
C LEU A 394 -7.17 -9.26 -38.77
N LEU A 395 -6.03 -9.10 -38.08
CA LEU A 395 -4.90 -8.25 -38.49
C LEU A 395 -3.77 -9.12 -39.03
N ALA A 396 -3.35 -8.88 -40.26
CA ALA A 396 -2.31 -9.67 -40.93
C ALA A 396 -1.35 -8.81 -41.75
N GLY A 397 -0.16 -9.35 -42.06
CA GLY A 397 0.76 -8.79 -43.05
C GLY A 397 1.68 -7.65 -42.56
N GLY A 398 2.05 -6.71 -43.43
CA GLY A 398 3.00 -5.62 -43.14
C GLY A 398 4.47 -6.04 -43.23
N GLN A 399 5.38 -5.11 -43.54
CA GLN A 399 6.81 -5.40 -43.72
C GLN A 399 7.73 -4.75 -42.68
N GLY A 400 8.88 -5.38 -42.45
CA GLY A 400 9.96 -4.90 -41.60
C GLY A 400 9.69 -4.97 -40.10
N ASP A 401 10.58 -4.36 -39.31
CA ASP A 401 10.55 -4.39 -37.84
C ASP A 401 9.31 -3.72 -37.22
N LEU A 402 8.57 -2.96 -38.04
CA LEU A 402 7.35 -2.25 -37.67
C LEU A 402 6.08 -2.93 -38.24
N ALA A 403 6.17 -4.15 -38.76
CA ALA A 403 5.04 -4.88 -39.33
C ALA A 403 3.86 -4.96 -38.35
N TRP A 404 4.13 -5.17 -37.06
CA TRP A 404 3.14 -5.29 -36.00
C TRP A 404 2.17 -4.09 -35.88
N GLN A 405 2.61 -2.87 -36.22
CA GLN A 405 1.79 -1.64 -36.16
C GLN A 405 1.21 -1.18 -37.49
N LYS A 406 1.40 -1.93 -38.58
CA LYS A 406 0.88 -1.53 -39.91
C LYS A 406 -0.63 -1.69 -40.06
N CYS A 407 -1.25 -2.48 -39.16
CA CYS A 407 -2.70 -2.56 -38.98
C CYS A 407 -3.06 -2.02 -37.60
N GLN A 408 -3.94 -1.02 -37.56
CA GLN A 408 -4.31 -0.34 -36.32
C GLN A 408 -5.83 -0.28 -36.22
N LEU A 409 -6.45 -1.04 -35.31
CA LEU A 409 -7.87 -0.92 -35.02
C LEU A 409 -8.12 0.31 -34.16
N PHE A 410 -9.24 0.97 -34.42
CA PHE A 410 -9.79 2.02 -33.56
C PHE A 410 -8.82 3.18 -33.31
N ARG A 411 -8.05 3.55 -34.33
CA ARG A 411 -7.06 4.62 -34.21
C ARG A 411 -7.73 5.96 -33.89
N ARG A 412 -7.32 6.59 -32.78
CA ARG A 412 -7.86 7.86 -32.30
C ARG A 412 -6.77 8.79 -31.75
N SER A 413 -7.04 10.09 -31.84
CA SER A 413 -6.23 11.13 -31.21
C SER A 413 -6.53 11.19 -29.71
N LEU A 414 -5.52 11.44 -28.89
CA LEU A 414 -5.63 11.56 -27.43
C LEU A 414 -6.36 12.85 -27.00
N ASP A 415 -6.55 13.81 -27.90
CA ASP A 415 -7.33 15.03 -27.65
C ASP A 415 -8.85 14.79 -27.54
N GLY A 416 -9.32 13.55 -27.77
CA GLY A 416 -10.74 13.18 -27.70
C GLY A 416 -11.55 13.63 -28.92
N SER A 417 -10.90 14.06 -30.00
CA SER A 417 -11.58 14.39 -31.25
C SER A 417 -12.01 13.11 -31.98
N GLY A 418 -13.33 12.95 -32.15
CA GLY A 418 -13.94 11.85 -32.89
C GLY A 418 -14.89 10.98 -32.07
N GLY A 419 -15.99 10.54 -32.67
CA GLY A 419 -16.93 9.61 -32.06
C GLY A 419 -16.33 8.22 -31.86
N SER A 420 -17.08 7.32 -31.21
CA SER A 420 -16.62 5.96 -30.93
C SER A 420 -16.27 5.21 -32.23
N PRO A 421 -15.02 4.73 -32.40
CA PRO A 421 -14.57 4.00 -33.59
C PRO A 421 -15.18 2.61 -33.74
N PHE A 422 -15.90 2.13 -32.72
CA PHE A 422 -16.53 0.83 -32.70
C PHE A 422 -17.91 0.94 -32.08
N SER A 423 -18.94 0.59 -32.83
CA SER A 423 -20.29 0.40 -32.31
C SER A 423 -20.86 -0.92 -32.83
N PHE A 424 -21.36 -1.73 -31.91
CA PHE A 424 -22.01 -3.01 -32.21
C PHE A 424 -23.40 -3.00 -31.57
N ILE A 425 -24.42 -2.96 -32.41
CA ILE A 425 -25.81 -2.78 -32.02
C ILE A 425 -26.61 -3.98 -32.52
N VAL A 426 -27.41 -4.56 -31.63
CA VAL A 426 -28.34 -5.65 -31.95
C VAL A 426 -29.73 -5.29 -31.43
N GLU A 427 -30.72 -5.26 -32.31
CA GLU A 427 -32.13 -5.21 -31.94
C GLU A 427 -32.62 -6.63 -31.63
N LEU A 428 -33.33 -6.77 -30.52
CA LEU A 428 -33.82 -8.03 -29.99
C LEU A 428 -35.27 -8.24 -30.43
N GLN A 429 -35.55 -9.41 -30.99
CA GLN A 429 -36.91 -9.82 -31.36
C GLN A 429 -37.34 -11.00 -30.47
N PRO A 430 -38.58 -11.04 -29.94
CA PRO A 430 -39.05 -12.18 -29.16
C PRO A 430 -38.97 -13.49 -29.95
N ASP A 431 -38.48 -14.55 -29.31
CA ASP A 431 -38.44 -15.90 -29.90
C ASP A 431 -39.87 -16.47 -29.92
N SER A 432 -40.52 -16.46 -31.08
CA SER A 432 -41.92 -16.85 -31.26
C SER A 432 -42.21 -18.36 -31.03
N LEU A 433 -41.25 -19.12 -30.50
CA LEU A 433 -41.37 -20.55 -30.19
C LEU A 433 -41.48 -20.86 -28.69
N THR A 434 -41.41 -19.85 -27.81
CA THR A 434 -41.59 -20.04 -26.36
C THR A 434 -42.83 -19.30 -25.86
N ASP A 435 -44.03 -19.80 -26.18
CA ASP A 435 -45.24 -19.55 -25.37
C ASP A 435 -46.40 -20.52 -25.70
N GLU A 436 -46.36 -21.71 -25.13
CA GLU A 436 -47.55 -22.44 -24.64
C GLU A 436 -47.22 -23.04 -23.27
N SER A 437 -46.94 -22.21 -22.25
CA SER A 437 -47.23 -22.52 -20.84
C SER A 437 -46.63 -21.49 -19.87
N ALA A 438 -47.21 -20.30 -19.77
CA ALA A 438 -47.25 -19.52 -18.51
C ALA A 438 -48.02 -18.20 -18.69
N SER A 439 -49.35 -18.28 -18.76
CA SER A 439 -50.23 -17.11 -18.63
C SER A 439 -51.21 -17.35 -17.47
N SER A 440 -50.84 -16.91 -16.27
CA SER A 440 -51.82 -16.40 -15.30
C SER A 440 -51.46 -14.94 -15.00
N ALA A 441 -52.23 -14.04 -15.60
CA ALA A 441 -52.08 -12.60 -15.53
C ALA A 441 -52.50 -12.02 -14.16
N VAL A 442 -51.82 -10.95 -13.73
CA VAL A 442 -52.44 -9.81 -13.03
C VAL A 442 -51.80 -8.51 -13.57
N PRO A 443 -52.58 -7.46 -13.94
CA PRO A 443 -52.11 -6.35 -14.77
C PRO A 443 -51.68 -5.09 -13.99
N ALA A 444 -50.90 -4.26 -14.69
CA ALA A 444 -50.39 -2.96 -14.28
C ALA A 444 -51.47 -1.92 -13.94
N ALA A 445 -51.26 -1.14 -12.87
CA ALA A 445 -52.03 0.05 -12.54
C ALA A 445 -51.28 1.34 -12.92
N LYS A 446 -51.99 2.20 -13.65
CA LYS A 446 -51.58 3.52 -14.13
C LYS A 446 -51.53 4.57 -13.02
N ALA A 447 -50.64 5.54 -13.19
CA ALA A 447 -50.57 6.80 -12.45
C ALA A 447 -51.80 7.71 -12.66
N ARG A 448 -52.10 8.55 -11.65
CA ARG A 448 -52.82 9.82 -11.82
C ARG A 448 -52.49 10.82 -10.69
N ASP A 449 -52.44 12.08 -11.10
CA ASP A 449 -52.04 13.30 -10.41
C ASP A 449 -52.95 13.76 -9.25
N ALA A 450 -52.38 14.58 -8.35
CA ALA A 450 -52.72 16.01 -8.15
C ALA A 450 -52.91 16.48 -6.68
N ARG A 451 -52.11 17.53 -6.36
CA ARG A 451 -52.42 18.78 -5.60
C ARG A 451 -52.66 18.80 -4.08
N SER A 452 -51.77 19.59 -3.46
CA SER A 452 -51.97 20.83 -2.67
C SER A 452 -52.27 20.80 -1.16
N SER A 453 -51.30 21.39 -0.43
CA SER A 453 -51.42 22.50 0.54
C SER A 453 -52.27 22.30 1.81
N ASN A 454 -51.63 22.36 2.98
CA ASN A 454 -51.56 23.56 3.83
C ASN A 454 -51.00 23.23 5.23
N THR A 455 -50.08 24.09 5.68
CA THR A 455 -49.67 24.41 7.06
C THR A 455 -50.88 24.76 7.96
N PRO A 456 -50.80 24.83 9.32
CA PRO A 456 -49.73 25.53 10.04
C PRO A 456 -49.33 25.02 11.47
N ALA A 457 -48.18 25.51 11.95
CA ALA A 457 -47.83 25.61 13.38
C ALA A 457 -48.60 26.79 14.03
N PRO A 458 -48.68 26.95 15.38
CA PRO A 458 -47.56 27.61 16.10
C PRO A 458 -47.42 27.35 17.63
N ALA A 459 -46.32 27.91 18.19
CA ALA A 459 -46.16 28.56 19.51
C ALA A 459 -46.14 27.68 20.80
N SER A 460 -45.52 28.01 21.96
CA SER A 460 -44.45 28.90 22.46
C SER A 460 -44.59 28.95 24.00
N SER A 461 -43.50 28.89 24.80
CA SER A 461 -43.35 29.47 26.17
C SER A 461 -42.06 28.92 26.81
N SER A 462 -40.97 29.66 27.06
CA SER A 462 -40.67 30.79 27.97
C SER A 462 -40.25 30.40 29.41
N SER A 463 -39.00 30.76 29.77
CA SER A 463 -38.45 31.18 31.10
C SER A 463 -38.53 30.19 32.29
N ALA A 464 -37.65 30.14 33.31
CA ALA A 464 -36.82 31.17 33.93
C ALA A 464 -35.66 30.57 34.78
N SER A 465 -34.78 31.49 35.18
CA SER A 465 -33.69 31.51 36.18
C SER A 465 -33.91 30.85 37.55
N GLY A 466 -32.81 30.47 38.21
CA GLY A 466 -32.75 30.30 39.68
C GLY A 466 -31.34 29.98 40.20
N SER A 467 -30.74 30.95 40.90
CA SER A 467 -29.48 30.90 41.66
C SER A 467 -29.72 30.65 43.14
N ALA A 468 -28.84 29.91 43.83
CA ALA A 468 -28.44 30.01 45.26
C ALA A 468 -27.46 28.85 45.54
N SER A 469 -26.17 29.04 45.85
CA SER A 469 -25.57 29.41 47.15
C SER A 469 -26.15 28.66 48.36
N ASP A 470 -25.38 27.75 48.96
CA ASP A 470 -24.94 27.93 50.34
C ASP A 470 -23.86 26.94 50.81
N ASN A 471 -23.04 27.47 51.73
CA ASN A 471 -21.85 26.93 52.37
C ASN A 471 -22.14 25.76 53.31
N ALA A 472 -21.13 24.90 53.53
CA ALA A 472 -20.73 24.47 54.88
C ALA A 472 -19.29 23.93 54.89
N ALA A 473 -18.49 24.49 55.80
CA ALA A 473 -17.10 24.17 56.05
C ALA A 473 -16.95 23.10 57.14
N SER A 474 -15.85 22.34 57.09
CA SER A 474 -15.10 21.79 58.25
C SER A 474 -13.82 21.11 57.71
N SER A 475 -12.62 21.68 57.84
CA SER A 475 -11.75 21.88 59.02
C SER A 475 -10.81 20.71 59.31
N LEU A 476 -9.50 21.00 59.21
CA LEU A 476 -8.33 20.40 59.89
C LEU A 476 -7.97 18.96 59.46
N SER A 477 -6.72 18.56 59.22
CA SER A 477 -5.50 18.88 59.98
C SER A 477 -4.22 18.65 59.17
N THR A 478 -3.24 19.53 59.39
CA THR A 478 -1.82 19.40 59.09
C THR A 478 -1.20 18.17 59.77
N ILE A 479 -0.44 17.35 59.03
CA ILE A 479 0.64 16.53 59.59
C ILE A 479 1.89 16.74 58.72
N ASP A 480 2.90 17.26 59.40
CA ASP A 480 4.30 17.40 59.05
C ASP A 480 4.95 16.02 58.85
N GLN A 481 5.89 15.87 57.91
CA GLN A 481 7.21 15.26 58.16
C GLN A 481 8.06 15.11 56.89
N SER A 482 9.12 15.92 56.88
CA SER A 482 10.51 15.51 56.66
C SER A 482 10.81 14.01 56.42
N GLY A 483 11.57 13.72 55.36
CA GLY A 483 12.27 12.45 55.18
C GLY A 483 13.34 12.52 54.09
N LYS A 484 14.55 12.96 54.45
CA LYS A 484 15.75 12.94 53.60
C LYS A 484 16.27 11.50 53.39
N ALA A 485 16.67 11.24 52.15
CA ALA A 485 17.85 10.49 51.66
C ALA A 485 18.33 9.19 52.37
N ALA A 486 18.52 8.13 51.58
CA ALA A 486 19.63 7.21 51.76
C ALA A 486 20.10 6.61 50.42
N ASN A 487 21.31 6.99 50.02
CA ASN A 487 22.18 6.21 49.13
C ASN A 487 22.55 4.89 49.83
N VAL A 488 22.45 3.76 49.15
CA VAL A 488 23.18 2.53 49.53
C VAL A 488 23.63 1.81 48.27
N ASP A 489 24.94 1.83 48.05
CA ASP A 489 25.66 0.91 47.17
C ASP A 489 25.86 -0.46 47.87
N GLY A 490 25.78 -1.56 47.10
CA GLY A 490 26.55 -2.79 47.35
C GLY A 490 25.84 -4.00 48.00
N ALA A 491 25.63 -5.04 47.17
CA ALA A 491 25.74 -6.49 47.40
C ALA A 491 25.22 -7.16 48.70
N GLY A 492 24.42 -8.23 48.53
CA GLY A 492 24.34 -9.31 49.52
C GLY A 492 22.94 -9.94 49.66
N ASP A 493 22.92 -11.26 49.52
CA ASP A 493 21.78 -12.19 49.53
C ASP A 493 21.01 -12.28 50.87
N SER A 494 19.78 -12.81 50.79
CA SER A 494 18.90 -13.36 51.83
C SER A 494 18.11 -12.42 52.76
N GLY A 495 16.78 -12.43 52.62
CA GLY A 495 15.86 -12.39 53.79
C GLY A 495 14.85 -11.24 53.96
N ARG A 496 14.66 -10.30 53.02
CA ARG A 496 13.60 -9.27 53.15
C ARG A 496 12.84 -9.08 51.84
N GLY A 497 11.50 -9.05 51.91
CA GLY A 497 10.61 -8.93 50.78
C GLY A 497 10.98 -7.74 49.87
N GLY A 498 10.89 -7.92 48.56
CA GLY A 498 11.28 -6.87 47.62
C GLY A 498 10.28 -5.72 47.56
N TYR A 499 10.52 -4.80 46.63
CA TYR A 499 9.80 -3.54 46.55
C TYR A 499 8.31 -3.77 46.21
N VAL A 500 7.44 -3.22 47.05
CA VAL A 500 5.98 -3.18 46.82
C VAL A 500 5.62 -1.77 46.38
N ILE A 501 5.03 -1.65 45.19
CA ILE A 501 4.61 -0.40 44.60
C ILE A 501 3.27 0.00 45.21
N THR A 502 3.26 1.13 45.91
CA THR A 502 2.03 1.79 46.37
C THR A 502 1.79 3.04 45.53
N PRO A 503 0.57 3.29 45.02
CA PRO A 503 0.28 4.50 44.27
C PRO A 503 0.44 5.77 45.11
N THR A 504 0.88 6.85 44.47
CA THR A 504 0.92 8.19 45.08
C THR A 504 -0.48 8.83 45.06
N GLU A 505 -0.70 9.86 45.87
CA GLU A 505 -1.96 10.62 45.85
C GLU A 505 -2.31 11.16 44.46
N ARG A 506 -1.30 11.56 43.67
CA ARG A 506 -1.50 12.02 42.29
C ARG A 506 -1.91 10.88 41.34
N GLU A 507 -1.36 9.67 41.51
CA GLU A 507 -1.76 8.49 40.72
C GLU A 507 -3.17 8.02 41.08
N LEU A 508 -3.56 8.16 42.36
CA LEU A 508 -4.94 7.95 42.79
C LEU A 508 -5.89 9.00 42.20
N ALA A 509 -5.47 10.26 42.13
CA ALA A 509 -6.26 11.34 41.54
C ALA A 509 -6.38 11.24 40.01
N SER A 510 -5.32 10.81 39.32
CA SER A 510 -5.33 10.59 37.87
C SER A 510 -6.04 9.30 37.48
N GLY A 511 -6.21 8.36 38.42
CA GLY A 511 -6.70 7.02 38.17
C GLY A 511 -5.71 6.15 37.39
N GLN A 512 -4.43 6.52 37.34
CA GLN A 512 -3.43 5.79 36.57
C GLN A 512 -2.06 5.75 37.27
N LEU A 513 -1.57 4.53 37.50
CA LEU A 513 -0.20 4.21 37.89
C LEU A 513 0.57 3.73 36.66
N ALA A 514 1.58 4.47 36.20
CA ALA A 514 2.50 3.97 35.18
C ALA A 514 3.93 4.06 35.68
N LEU A 515 4.69 2.98 35.49
CA LEU A 515 6.08 2.83 35.86
C LEU A 515 6.87 2.41 34.61
N THR A 516 7.85 3.23 34.21
CA THR A 516 8.68 2.97 33.03
C THR A 516 10.16 2.91 33.43
N TYR A 517 10.82 1.82 33.04
CA TYR A 517 12.26 1.65 33.24
C TYR A 517 13.04 2.06 31.99
N ASP A 518 13.92 3.06 32.13
CA ASP A 518 14.90 3.41 31.12
C ASP A 518 16.23 2.68 31.39
N ILE A 519 16.56 1.78 30.48
CA ILE A 519 17.73 0.92 30.58
C ILE A 519 19.07 1.64 30.36
N PHE A 520 19.08 2.76 29.63
CA PHE A 520 20.30 3.53 29.39
C PHE A 520 20.67 4.35 30.61
N SER A 521 19.69 5.05 31.20
CA SER A 521 19.91 5.85 32.41
C SER A 521 19.85 5.04 33.70
N ASP A 522 19.43 3.77 33.65
CA ASP A 522 19.26 2.86 34.80
C ASP A 522 18.27 3.45 35.83
N LYS A 523 17.13 3.95 35.33
CA LYS A 523 16.16 4.70 36.13
C LYS A 523 14.74 4.26 35.87
N TYR A 524 13.97 4.14 36.95
CA TYR A 524 12.52 4.07 36.90
C TYR A 524 11.91 5.47 36.99
N THR A 525 10.90 5.71 36.17
CA THR A 525 10.09 6.93 36.14
C THR A 525 8.62 6.59 36.32
N ARG A 526 7.87 7.44 37.02
CA ARG A 526 6.44 7.28 37.29
C ARG A 526 5.63 8.35 36.57
N SER A 527 4.39 8.05 36.20
CA SER A 527 3.49 9.00 35.52
C SER A 527 3.12 10.23 36.35
N SER A 528 3.29 10.20 37.68
CA SER A 528 2.88 11.31 38.56
C SER A 528 3.86 12.47 38.71
N ASP A 529 4.95 12.48 37.93
CA ASP A 529 5.92 13.58 37.84
C ASP A 529 6.32 14.18 39.21
N ASP A 530 6.88 13.34 40.08
CA ASP A 530 7.86 13.85 41.03
C ASP A 530 9.23 13.48 40.48
N HIS A 531 10.13 14.45 40.38
CA HIS A 531 11.49 14.32 39.86
C HIS A 531 12.38 13.28 40.58
N SER A 532 11.81 12.43 41.44
CA SER A 532 12.40 11.24 42.04
C SER A 532 12.42 10.08 41.05
N ALA A 533 13.46 10.00 40.23
CA ALA A 533 13.78 8.77 39.51
C ALA A 533 14.44 7.77 40.48
N THR A 534 13.87 6.58 40.61
CA THR A 534 14.52 5.50 41.38
C THR A 534 15.62 4.90 40.54
N ILE A 535 16.87 4.99 41.01
CA ILE A 535 18.05 4.47 40.30
C ILE A 535 18.19 2.97 40.56
N GLY A 536 18.46 2.21 39.50
CA GLY A 536 18.75 0.79 39.54
C GLY A 536 17.58 -0.07 39.04
N TRP A 537 17.86 -0.94 38.08
CA TRP A 537 16.88 -1.83 37.45
C TRP A 537 16.20 -2.83 38.40
N ARG A 538 16.82 -3.14 39.54
CA ARG A 538 16.24 -3.97 40.61
C ARG A 538 15.43 -3.18 41.64
N SER A 539 15.56 -1.86 41.67
CA SER A 539 15.11 -1.02 42.78
C SER A 539 13.60 -0.87 42.90
N CYS A 540 12.85 -1.11 41.82
CA CYS A 540 11.38 -1.13 41.82
C CYS A 540 10.79 -2.53 41.62
N THR A 541 11.60 -3.58 41.78
CA THR A 541 11.16 -4.99 41.60
C THR A 541 10.95 -5.67 42.94
N PHE A 542 9.95 -6.55 43.01
CA PHE A 542 9.67 -7.41 44.15
C PHE A 542 10.63 -8.61 44.20
N SER A 543 11.00 -9.15 43.04
CA SER A 543 12.05 -10.16 42.93
C SER A 543 12.67 -10.17 41.52
N THR A 544 13.90 -10.63 41.40
CA THR A 544 14.57 -10.87 40.12
C THR A 544 15.39 -12.15 40.19
N SER A 545 15.36 -12.98 39.15
CA SER A 545 16.18 -14.19 39.06
C SER A 545 16.93 -14.26 37.72
N ASN A 546 18.18 -14.73 37.75
CA ASN A 546 18.98 -15.07 36.57
C ASN A 546 18.99 -14.01 35.45
N LEU A 547 19.07 -12.72 35.83
CA LEU A 547 19.13 -11.58 34.91
C LEU A 547 20.17 -10.57 35.37
N ARG A 548 20.85 -9.98 34.40
CA ARG A 548 21.80 -8.89 34.57
C ARG A 548 21.59 -7.81 33.52
N ARG A 549 21.89 -6.58 33.89
CA ARG A 549 21.99 -5.44 32.98
C ARG A 549 23.38 -5.39 32.37
N VAL A 550 23.46 -5.23 31.06
CA VAL A 550 24.70 -5.05 30.30
C VAL A 550 24.67 -3.66 29.66
N LEU A 551 25.79 -2.95 29.78
CA LEU A 551 26.07 -1.70 29.10
C LEU A 551 27.45 -1.83 28.46
N GLU A 552 27.52 -1.94 27.14
CA GLU A 552 28.77 -2.17 26.42
C GLU A 552 28.89 -1.25 25.20
N ASP A 553 30.11 -1.10 24.67
CA ASP A 553 30.35 -0.32 23.47
C ASP A 553 29.80 -1.06 22.25
N ASN A 554 29.06 -0.34 21.39
CA ASN A 554 28.47 -0.89 20.19
C ASN A 554 29.58 -1.30 19.21
N PRO A 555 29.75 -2.60 18.91
CA PRO A 555 30.81 -3.06 18.02
C PRO A 555 30.67 -2.50 16.60
N GLY A 556 29.44 -2.17 16.18
CA GLY A 556 29.13 -1.61 14.85
C GLY A 556 29.14 -0.08 14.81
N CYS A 557 29.32 0.61 15.94
CA CYS A 557 29.30 2.07 16.01
C CYS A 557 30.25 2.58 17.10
N PRO A 558 31.56 2.72 16.79
CA PRO A 558 32.56 3.17 17.74
C PRO A 558 32.17 4.52 18.37
N GLY A 559 32.10 4.58 19.70
CA GLY A 559 31.69 5.76 20.45
C GLY A 559 30.21 5.80 20.88
N ARG A 560 29.39 4.82 20.51
CA ARG A 560 28.03 4.64 21.04
C ARG A 560 27.93 3.40 21.92
N LYS A 561 27.14 3.48 23.00
CA LYS A 561 26.88 2.36 23.90
C LYS A 561 25.57 1.66 23.54
N VAL A 562 25.48 0.37 23.83
CA VAL A 562 24.23 -0.42 23.84
C VAL A 562 23.94 -0.87 25.26
N ALA A 563 22.66 -0.85 25.64
CA ALA A 563 22.19 -1.24 26.98
C ALA A 563 21.05 -2.25 26.86
N PHE A 564 21.14 -3.36 27.58
CA PHE A 564 20.12 -4.43 27.54
C PHE A 564 20.13 -5.31 28.79
N LEU A 565 19.01 -5.98 29.08
CA LEU A 565 18.96 -7.05 30.06
C LEU A 565 19.27 -8.38 29.37
N CYS A 566 20.13 -9.20 29.97
CA CYS A 566 20.40 -10.56 29.52
C CYS A 566 20.50 -11.51 30.71
N ARG A 567 20.43 -12.81 30.43
CA ARG A 567 20.60 -13.83 31.47
C ARG A 567 22.03 -13.85 32.02
N GLU A 568 22.18 -14.23 33.28
CA GLU A 568 23.49 -14.55 33.84
C GLU A 568 24.01 -15.85 33.19
N ARG A 569 25.34 -16.04 33.12
CA ARG A 569 25.92 -17.24 32.47
C ARG A 569 25.59 -18.48 33.29
N GLY A 570 24.53 -19.20 32.88
CA GLY A 570 24.08 -20.48 33.41
C GLY A 570 23.55 -21.39 32.28
N GLY A 571 23.29 -22.66 32.58
CA GLY A 571 22.89 -23.69 31.59
C GLY A 571 21.63 -23.33 30.79
N SER A 572 21.40 -24.03 29.66
CA SER A 572 20.30 -23.76 28.72
C SER A 572 18.91 -23.70 29.37
N ASP A 573 18.73 -24.37 30.51
CA ASP A 573 17.42 -24.66 31.10
C ASP A 573 16.99 -23.71 32.24
N GLU A 574 17.84 -22.77 32.65
CA GLU A 574 17.51 -21.86 33.75
C GLU A 574 16.65 -20.68 33.28
N ILE A 575 15.63 -20.31 34.06
CA ILE A 575 14.66 -19.26 33.71
C ILE A 575 15.10 -17.91 34.33
N GLY A 576 15.17 -16.86 33.52
CA GLY A 576 15.28 -15.49 34.01
C GLY A 576 13.91 -14.94 34.39
N SER A 577 13.76 -14.19 35.48
CA SER A 577 12.47 -13.57 35.82
C SER A 577 12.58 -12.21 36.50
N ILE A 578 11.55 -11.38 36.32
CA ILE A 578 11.34 -10.12 37.03
C ILE A 578 9.92 -10.12 37.57
N GLU A 579 9.77 -9.75 38.83
CA GLU A 579 8.48 -9.67 39.51
C GLU A 579 8.25 -8.25 40.02
N TRP A 580 7.07 -7.69 39.74
CA TRP A 580 6.56 -6.46 40.34
C TRP A 580 5.34 -6.77 41.19
N ARG A 581 5.21 -6.07 42.32
CA ARG A 581 4.06 -6.20 43.20
C ARG A 581 3.45 -4.84 43.45
N VAL A 582 2.14 -4.72 43.25
CA VAL A 582 1.35 -3.51 43.51
C VAL A 582 0.34 -3.81 44.61
N ASP A 583 0.26 -2.95 45.62
CA ASP A 583 -0.61 -3.15 46.78
C ASP A 583 -1.29 -1.85 47.21
N LEU A 584 -2.63 -1.90 47.26
CA LEU A 584 -3.58 -0.85 47.64
C LEU A 584 -4.23 -1.13 49.00
N SER A 585 -3.88 -2.21 49.70
CA SER A 585 -4.53 -2.62 50.96
C SER A 585 -4.48 -1.53 52.04
N ALA A 586 -3.41 -0.72 52.03
CA ALA A 586 -3.26 0.44 52.90
C ALA A 586 -4.29 1.57 52.65
N LEU A 587 -5.01 1.55 51.53
CA LEU A 587 -6.01 2.56 51.13
C LEU A 587 -7.44 2.21 51.56
N GLY A 588 -7.62 1.24 52.44
CA GLY A 588 -8.90 0.97 53.12
C GLY A 588 -10.05 0.51 52.20
N GLY A 589 -9.74 -0.02 51.01
CA GLY A 589 -10.75 -0.52 50.06
C GLY A 589 -11.46 0.53 49.22
N ALA A 590 -11.06 1.81 49.31
CA ALA A 590 -11.64 2.90 48.51
C ALA A 590 -11.25 2.86 47.02
N TYR A 591 -10.28 2.04 46.65
CA TYR A 591 -9.74 1.93 45.30
C TYR A 591 -9.51 0.46 44.93
N ARG A 592 -9.71 0.13 43.65
CA ARG A 592 -9.42 -1.17 43.05
C ARG A 592 -8.59 -1.00 41.77
N LEU A 593 -7.81 -2.02 41.43
CA LEU A 593 -7.15 -2.11 40.13
C LEU A 593 -8.18 -2.60 39.09
N ALA A 594 -8.11 -2.11 37.85
CA ALA A 594 -9.10 -2.46 36.82
C ALA A 594 -8.50 -2.94 35.49
N ASN A 595 -7.51 -2.23 34.95
CA ASN A 595 -6.82 -2.63 33.73
C ASN A 595 -5.32 -2.68 33.98
N LEU A 596 -4.67 -3.71 33.44
CA LEU A 596 -3.22 -3.82 33.43
C LEU A 596 -2.74 -3.83 31.98
N ARG A 597 -1.82 -2.92 31.68
CA ARG A 597 -1.07 -2.84 30.44
C ARG A 597 0.42 -2.99 30.73
N LEU A 598 1.02 -4.01 30.14
CA LEU A 598 2.44 -4.28 30.19
C LEU A 598 3.02 -4.10 28.79
N MET A 599 4.08 -3.32 28.64
CA MET A 599 4.80 -3.18 27.37
C MET A 599 6.24 -3.63 27.52
N LEU A 600 6.66 -4.51 26.62
CA LEU A 600 8.01 -5.03 26.53
C LEU A 600 8.54 -4.81 25.11
N SER A 601 9.70 -4.18 24.97
CA SER A 601 10.31 -3.95 23.67
C SER A 601 11.43 -4.97 23.41
N LEU A 602 11.30 -5.80 22.38
CA LEU A 602 12.39 -6.69 21.95
C LEU A 602 13.25 -5.99 20.90
N ALA A 603 14.57 -5.93 21.14
CA ALA A 603 15.49 -5.20 20.26
C ALA A 603 15.66 -5.82 18.87
N ALA A 604 15.42 -7.12 18.70
CA ALA A 604 15.80 -7.81 17.48
C ALA A 604 14.81 -7.66 16.31
N ASN A 605 13.59 -7.15 16.53
CA ASN A 605 12.56 -7.09 15.48
C ASN A 605 11.58 -5.88 15.59
N HIS A 606 11.82 -4.91 16.48
CA HIS A 606 10.82 -3.87 16.82
C HIS A 606 9.43 -4.41 17.17
N CYS A 607 9.35 -5.66 17.61
CA CYS A 607 8.14 -6.20 18.21
C CYS A 607 8.05 -5.66 19.65
N GLY A 608 7.30 -4.57 19.82
CA GLY A 608 6.74 -4.22 21.11
C GLY A 608 5.65 -5.23 21.44
N VAL A 609 5.87 -6.03 22.48
CA VAL A 609 4.85 -6.91 23.05
C VAL A 609 4.06 -6.06 24.03
N VAL A 610 2.81 -5.77 23.67
CA VAL A 610 1.84 -5.15 24.58
C VAL A 610 0.92 -6.24 25.09
N VAL A 611 0.96 -6.49 26.39
CA VAL A 611 0.01 -7.36 27.09
C VAL A 611 -1.00 -6.47 27.77
N GLU A 612 -2.22 -6.46 27.27
CA GLU A 612 -3.35 -5.82 27.92
C GLU A 612 -4.25 -6.90 28.50
N THR A 613 -4.58 -6.80 29.78
CA THR A 613 -5.62 -7.63 30.39
C THR A 613 -6.55 -6.76 31.20
N CYS A 614 -7.84 -7.02 31.05
CA CYS A 614 -8.84 -6.57 32.01
C CYS A 614 -8.67 -7.42 33.26
N LEU A 615 -8.52 -6.76 34.41
CA LEU A 615 -8.60 -7.40 35.70
C LEU A 615 -10.11 -7.59 36.00
N SER A 616 -10.53 -8.75 36.52
CA SER A 616 -11.95 -9.01 36.85
C SER A 616 -12.52 -7.93 37.80
N SER A 617 -13.85 -7.74 37.80
CA SER A 617 -14.52 -6.76 38.68
C SER A 617 -14.23 -6.95 40.17
N ASP A 618 -13.78 -8.15 40.54
CA ASP A 618 -13.54 -8.62 41.89
C ASP A 618 -12.05 -8.56 42.25
N THR A 619 -11.20 -7.96 41.41
CA THR A 619 -9.78 -7.87 41.70
C THR A 619 -9.52 -7.07 42.96
N GLY A 620 -9.03 -7.80 43.96
CA GLY A 620 -8.64 -7.26 45.25
C GLY A 620 -7.58 -6.17 45.15
N THR A 621 -7.26 -5.61 46.32
CA THR A 621 -6.36 -4.47 46.47
C THR A 621 -4.91 -4.73 46.04
N SER A 622 -4.54 -5.92 45.57
CA SER A 622 -3.13 -6.25 45.29
C SER A 622 -2.96 -7.20 44.12
N VAL A 623 -1.96 -6.92 43.28
CA VAL A 623 -1.59 -7.71 42.09
C VAL A 623 -0.09 -7.92 42.05
N THR A 624 0.32 -9.16 41.76
CA THR A 624 1.69 -9.52 41.41
C THR A 624 1.78 -9.78 39.91
N VAL A 625 2.77 -9.17 39.25
CA VAL A 625 3.09 -9.36 37.84
C VAL A 625 4.48 -9.99 37.75
N GLN A 626 4.58 -11.21 37.23
CA GLN A 626 5.85 -11.90 37.02
C GLN A 626 6.08 -12.15 35.54
N GLU A 627 7.25 -11.74 35.05
CA GLU A 627 7.74 -12.08 33.72
C GLU A 627 8.79 -13.17 33.81
N SER A 628 8.67 -14.21 32.97
CA SER A 628 9.64 -15.30 32.85
C SER A 628 10.20 -15.37 31.42
N PHE A 629 11.51 -15.50 31.30
CA PHE A 629 12.26 -15.60 30.05
C PHE A 629 12.82 -17.01 29.88
N TYR A 630 12.37 -17.71 28.85
CA TYR A 630 12.78 -19.07 28.50
C TYR A 630 13.66 -19.05 27.27
N SER A 631 14.72 -19.84 27.24
CA SER A 631 15.48 -20.07 26.01
C SER A 631 15.80 -21.54 25.81
N GLY A 632 15.98 -21.97 24.57
CA GLY A 632 16.38 -23.35 24.29
C GLY A 632 16.94 -23.51 22.87
N GLU A 633 17.57 -24.65 22.60
CA GLU A 633 18.14 -24.99 21.29
C GLU A 633 17.23 -26.03 20.61
N VAL A 634 16.86 -25.81 19.36
CA VAL A 634 16.11 -26.78 18.54
C VAL A 634 17.10 -27.69 17.83
N ALA A 635 16.70 -28.90 17.44
CA ALA A 635 17.51 -29.92 16.76
C ALA A 635 18.29 -29.44 15.51
N ASN A 636 17.96 -28.26 14.96
CA ASN A 636 18.63 -27.64 13.81
C ASN A 636 19.60 -26.50 14.19
N GLY A 637 19.97 -26.36 15.46
CA GLY A 637 20.87 -25.30 15.94
C GLY A 637 20.23 -23.91 16.07
N ALA A 638 18.93 -23.79 15.80
CA ALA A 638 18.18 -22.55 16.04
C ALA A 638 17.92 -22.39 17.55
N ARG A 639 18.28 -21.22 18.12
CA ARG A 639 18.06 -20.93 19.54
C ARG A 639 16.87 -20.01 19.71
N TRP A 640 15.90 -20.34 20.57
CA TRP A 640 14.70 -19.52 20.74
C TRP A 640 14.66 -18.79 22.09
N LEU A 641 13.90 -17.70 22.17
CA LEU A 641 13.51 -16.98 23.39
C LEU A 641 11.97 -16.91 23.46
N SER A 642 11.38 -17.29 24.59
CA SER A 642 9.95 -17.13 24.88
C SER A 642 9.79 -16.27 26.13
N VAL A 643 8.83 -15.35 26.10
CA VAL A 643 8.48 -14.52 27.27
C VAL A 643 7.09 -14.93 27.76
N ARG A 644 6.93 -15.08 29.07
CA ARG A 644 5.63 -15.36 29.70
C ARG A 644 5.38 -14.34 30.78
N ALA A 645 4.25 -13.65 30.70
CA ALA A 645 3.75 -12.82 31.79
C ALA A 645 2.69 -13.61 32.57
N GLN A 646 2.81 -13.64 33.88
CA GLN A 646 1.83 -14.22 34.80
C GLN A 646 1.35 -13.13 35.76
N ILE A 647 0.04 -13.07 35.95
CA ILE A 647 -0.60 -12.14 36.88
C ILE A 647 -1.27 -12.95 37.98
N ARG A 648 -1.01 -12.62 39.24
CA ARG A 648 -1.60 -13.27 40.41
C ARG A 648 -2.29 -12.25 41.31
N GLN A 649 -3.49 -12.58 41.76
CA GLN A 649 -4.23 -11.83 42.77
C GLN A 649 -3.88 -12.37 44.17
N LEU A 650 -3.70 -11.47 45.14
CA LEU A 650 -3.50 -11.83 46.55
C LEU A 650 -4.78 -11.49 47.35
N PRO A 651 -5.21 -12.31 48.33
CA PRO A 651 -4.44 -13.33 49.05
C PRO A 651 -4.73 -14.79 48.65
N ASN A 652 -5.30 -15.06 47.47
CA ASN A 652 -5.74 -16.42 47.09
C ASN A 652 -4.58 -17.44 47.08
N GLU A 653 -4.37 -18.11 48.23
CA GLU A 653 -3.45 -19.24 48.42
C GLU A 653 -3.91 -20.51 47.67
N THR A 654 -5.09 -20.47 47.03
CA THR A 654 -5.67 -21.60 46.28
C THR A 654 -5.94 -21.24 44.81
N GLY A 655 -4.88 -21.16 44.01
CA GLY A 655 -4.76 -21.86 42.72
C GLY A 655 -5.72 -21.68 41.53
N SER A 656 -6.78 -20.86 41.53
CA SER A 656 -7.75 -20.89 40.39
C SER A 656 -7.77 -19.67 39.45
N ASP A 657 -7.44 -18.45 39.87
CA ASP A 657 -7.54 -17.25 38.99
C ASP A 657 -6.16 -16.70 38.58
N SER A 658 -5.41 -17.49 37.82
CA SER A 658 -4.23 -17.00 37.10
C SER A 658 -4.55 -16.85 35.62
N THR A 659 -4.59 -15.62 35.13
CA THR A 659 -4.68 -15.34 33.69
C THR A 659 -3.29 -15.55 33.09
N TRP A 660 -3.17 -16.55 32.22
CA TRP A 660 -1.94 -16.87 31.51
C TRP A 660 -1.97 -16.27 30.11
N GLY A 661 -1.07 -15.32 29.83
CA GLY A 661 -0.76 -14.89 28.47
C GLY A 661 0.46 -15.63 27.95
N GLN A 662 0.31 -16.51 26.96
CA GLN A 662 1.46 -17.09 26.26
C GLN A 662 1.85 -16.17 25.10
N LEU A 663 3.00 -15.50 25.20
CA LEU A 663 3.42 -14.45 24.27
C LEU A 663 4.72 -14.83 23.58
N PHE A 664 4.56 -15.32 22.35
CA PHE A 664 5.56 -15.46 21.28
C PHE A 664 6.79 -16.36 21.53
N ARG A 665 7.21 -17.03 20.45
CA ARG A 665 8.45 -17.78 20.33
C ARG A 665 9.35 -17.04 19.33
N VAL A 666 10.41 -16.39 19.79
CA VAL A 666 11.39 -15.71 18.95
C VAL A 666 12.53 -16.68 18.63
N ALA A 667 12.96 -16.80 17.38
CA ALA A 667 13.90 -17.83 16.92
C ALA A 667 15.39 -17.47 17.07
N ASP A 668 15.72 -16.43 17.86
CA ASP A 668 17.11 -16.05 18.17
C ASP A 668 17.27 -15.73 19.66
N SER A 669 18.10 -16.49 20.39
CA SER A 669 18.35 -16.30 21.82
C SER A 669 19.35 -15.19 22.15
N SER A 670 19.89 -14.50 21.14
CA SER A 670 20.81 -13.36 21.32
C SER A 670 20.09 -12.01 21.46
N CYS A 671 18.75 -12.02 21.48
CA CYS A 671 17.92 -10.82 21.49
C CYS A 671 18.05 -10.01 22.80
N PRO A 672 18.50 -8.75 22.74
CA PRO A 672 18.46 -7.85 23.89
C PRO A 672 17.03 -7.43 24.25
N LEU A 673 16.73 -7.36 25.56
CA LEU A 673 15.48 -6.81 26.09
C LEU A 673 15.61 -5.29 26.32
N LEU A 674 14.67 -4.50 25.78
CA LEU A 674 14.57 -3.04 25.86
C LEU A 674 13.25 -2.64 26.58
N PRO A 675 12.96 -1.33 26.82
CA PRO A 675 12.35 -0.83 28.05
C PRO A 675 11.10 -1.58 28.49
N LEU A 676 11.03 -1.78 29.81
CA LEU A 676 9.91 -2.39 30.52
C LEU A 676 8.98 -1.28 30.98
N SER A 677 7.71 -1.34 30.59
CA SER A 677 6.69 -0.42 31.07
C SER A 677 5.53 -1.19 31.67
N LEU A 678 5.18 -0.84 32.91
CA LEU A 678 4.02 -1.32 33.63
C LEU A 678 3.01 -0.16 33.74
N SER A 679 1.76 -0.37 33.37
CA SER A 679 0.69 0.63 33.51
C SER A 679 -0.57 -0.03 34.05
N LEU A 680 -1.17 0.58 35.06
CA LEU A 680 -2.34 0.09 35.78
C LEU A 680 -3.36 1.21 35.92
N ASP A 681 -4.62 0.90 35.62
CA ASP A 681 -5.74 1.79 35.92
C ASP A 681 -6.24 1.53 37.34
N ILE A 682 -6.41 2.61 38.09
CA ILE A 682 -6.91 2.62 39.46
C ILE A 682 -8.30 3.26 39.45
N VAL A 683 -9.29 2.51 39.92
CA VAL A 683 -10.68 2.94 39.95
C VAL A 683 -11.10 3.16 41.39
N LYS A 684 -11.68 4.33 41.69
CA LYS A 684 -12.32 4.60 42.97
C LYS A 684 -13.61 3.78 43.07
N VAL A 685 -13.75 3.02 44.17
CA VAL A 685 -14.90 2.14 44.44
C VAL A 685 -16.05 2.93 45.04
#